data_AF-A0A939Y5I2-F1
#
_entry.id   AF-A0A939Y5I2-F1
#
_cell.length_a   1.000
_cell.length_b   1.000
_cell.length_c   1.000
_cell.angle_alpha   90.00
_cell.angle_beta   90.00
_cell.angle_gamma   90.00
#
_symmetry.space_group_name_H-M   'P 1'
#
loop_
_entity.id
_entity.type
_entity.pdbx_description
1 polymer ?
#
loop_
_entity_poly.entity_id
_entity_poly.type
_entity_poly.pdbx_seq_one_letter_code
_entity_poly.pdbx_strand_id
1 'polypeptide(L)'
;MKHKKNITPSLSIRKLGWGLLLLFTLPTIIRAEVKDTVTFAVFGNSISTFHDFLPSGYAVYYGEDKEWKYGMQLGDTYWMQLSRTSGMTFLVNSSWSGSRVSSDNGEAVSPFLSTARVTSIGRYGVPDVILIAGGTNDWGWSRCKLGDYSTGPVYNDSTTFRGGYAMMLFRLQQKYPNAKIVCLSIFPRSQGFSTANDQGWTIAQGNASIKKIAQEFGCYYIDCTTVAWSSDWGKYTIDQLHPRPDGCKLLAECIRKGLIRTGVITSDLHQTSEVEEAQPLLDLSFNADGIVNNGTFESRVGKHGRATTLYDAEHDTWFGCSKAAASDYFYATYDSDSELANAFNNNITWEALVRLESLADAQSKCDRTCYFSNDQAGGWSFYNSSYANTFTYTHETSLKSSIKDFTGDSIMIPGKFYHVVLTMDRTSHVIRYFVNGKLVHTGTRCGKDMMLPKCGTTVGKRGMWICLGGDCSSGSFSSGCENSAASTFVFARIYNGALTEAAAKALYTPYVKQFTEPVPAASDDLVMDCQFTANGAVNHAMNFQFSPIEMVGEVPIQWNESIQMYEAQFQKDRSTFFKYMLGNSPAAMNLISDAYTIEVYCQAESATPSTQIRPVGFISNYGAGLQMTTKGEVGYATTTMGYNSDGTVTKKLWNTTDAGTLTGDYTHYLIVYDRKNHFSRLYINGKLASNHVVSNREASHFDYAPAEWFAIGGEANGVFSTSTTSGSYPFSGKIAAVRIYGRSISDADALKLSEAMRQRTLSFTTNSKGYATVCVPFATVVPDGYTAYIVSEITGTTVVLQPVATGGDVLPYGAAVILQGPEAKATFTLTPAAGSLTERAVSVEGNLLAGTYASKVLKPGEAFYLSTSGTTFFRVTSNRTLEAFSCWLPCSLTRNLGIETTTALRPIQDVKPQSDANRYNLSGQRVGDRYHGVVITNEKKKLQ
;
A
#
# COMPACT_ATOMS: atom_id res chain seq x y z
N MET A 1 70.65 27.96 -19.14
CA MET A 1 71.85 28.62 -18.55
C MET A 1 71.47 30.02 -18.11
N LYS A 2 71.75 30.37 -16.84
CA LYS A 2 71.97 31.72 -16.24
C LYS A 2 70.91 32.81 -16.52
N HIS A 3 70.11 33.19 -15.51
CA HIS A 3 70.36 34.25 -14.50
C HIS A 3 69.48 35.48 -14.81
N LYS A 4 68.47 35.77 -13.99
CA LYS A 4 68.46 36.53 -12.71
C LYS A 4 68.49 38.06 -12.89
N LYS A 5 67.46 38.66 -12.26
CA LYS A 5 67.39 39.94 -11.52
C LYS A 5 66.88 41.20 -12.23
N ASN A 6 65.67 41.59 -11.78
CA ASN A 6 65.27 42.85 -11.14
C ASN A 6 65.73 44.19 -11.75
N ILE A 7 64.77 45.10 -11.99
CA ILE A 7 64.48 46.31 -11.17
C ILE A 7 63.36 47.13 -11.85
N THR A 8 62.42 47.60 -11.03
CA THR A 8 61.23 48.48 -11.25
C THR A 8 61.53 49.84 -11.92
N PRO A 9 60.52 50.52 -12.52
CA PRO A 9 59.94 51.68 -11.80
C PRO A 9 58.43 51.98 -12.04
N SER A 10 57.83 52.60 -11.02
CA SER A 10 56.77 53.64 -11.04
C SER A 10 55.60 53.54 -12.04
N LEU A 11 54.35 53.52 -11.55
CA LEU A 11 53.52 54.74 -11.47
C LEU A 11 52.18 54.49 -10.77
N SER A 12 51.65 55.58 -10.23
CA SER A 12 50.58 55.73 -9.26
C SER A 12 49.15 55.61 -9.82
N ILE A 13 48.32 54.87 -9.06
CA ILE A 13 46.98 55.22 -8.53
C ILE A 13 45.90 55.61 -9.56
N ARG A 14 44.82 54.80 -9.62
CA ARG A 14 43.44 55.15 -9.18
C ARG A 14 42.41 54.16 -9.77
N LYS A 15 41.82 53.31 -8.92
CA LYS A 15 40.37 53.27 -8.61
C LYS A 15 39.94 51.95 -7.96
N LEU A 16 39.34 52.10 -6.78
CA LEU A 16 38.39 51.22 -6.07
C LEU A 16 38.89 49.80 -5.70
N GLY A 17 38.72 49.28 -4.49
CA GLY A 17 37.92 49.75 -3.38
C GLY A 17 37.63 48.57 -2.44
N TRP A 18 38.49 48.43 -1.42
CA TRP A 18 38.23 47.94 -0.05
C TRP A 18 37.59 46.56 0.19
N GLY A 19 38.36 45.69 0.89
CA GLY A 19 37.85 44.45 1.49
C GLY A 19 38.87 43.58 2.21
N LEU A 20 39.70 44.19 3.09
CA LEU A 20 40.45 43.63 4.23
C LEU A 20 40.70 42.10 4.32
N LEU A 21 41.96 41.69 4.08
CA LEU A 21 42.50 40.37 4.42
C LEU A 21 43.09 40.42 5.85
N LEU A 22 42.43 39.80 6.83
CA LEU A 22 42.94 39.62 8.19
C LEU A 22 43.51 38.20 8.34
N LEU A 23 44.84 38.10 8.40
CA LEU A 23 45.57 36.92 8.85
C LEU A 23 45.25 36.66 10.32
N PHE A 24 44.52 35.59 10.61
CA PHE A 24 44.56 34.92 11.91
C PHE A 24 45.25 33.57 11.74
N THR A 25 46.38 33.42 12.41
CA THR A 25 47.00 32.11 12.70
C THR A 25 46.02 31.32 13.55
N LEU A 26 45.30 30.37 12.94
CA LEU A 26 44.52 29.39 13.67
C LEU A 26 45.47 28.45 14.42
N PRO A 27 45.25 28.19 15.72
CA PRO A 27 45.89 27.06 16.37
C PRO A 27 45.39 25.79 15.67
N THR A 28 46.29 24.86 15.39
CA THR A 28 45.95 23.50 15.03
C THR A 28 45.19 22.89 16.22
N ILE A 29 43.86 23.06 16.24
CA ILE A 29 43.00 22.23 17.07
C ILE A 29 43.08 20.86 16.44
N ILE A 30 43.86 19.98 17.07
CA ILE A 30 43.64 18.55 16.96
C ILE A 30 42.17 18.35 17.34
N ARG A 31 41.28 18.24 16.36
CA ARG A 31 39.97 17.65 16.59
C ARG A 31 40.28 16.23 17.03
N ALA A 32 40.21 15.98 18.33
CA ALA A 32 39.95 14.63 18.80
C ALA A 32 38.73 14.15 18.00
N GLU A 33 38.80 12.97 17.40
CA GLU A 33 37.60 12.28 16.91
C GLU A 33 36.57 12.34 18.05
N VAL A 34 35.51 13.11 17.84
CA VAL A 34 34.34 13.02 18.71
C VAL A 34 33.81 11.62 18.42
N LYS A 35 33.92 10.73 19.41
CA LYS A 35 33.27 9.43 19.33
C LYS A 35 31.78 9.73 19.36
N ASP A 36 31.17 9.83 18.18
CA ASP A 36 29.79 10.31 17.99
C ASP A 36 28.73 9.39 18.60
N THR A 37 29.09 8.31 19.33
CA THR A 37 28.16 7.38 19.97
C THR A 37 28.70 6.86 21.31
N VAL A 38 27.86 6.85 22.36
CA VAL A 38 28.18 6.24 23.67
C VAL A 38 27.70 4.80 23.66
N THR A 39 28.63 3.85 23.70
CA THR A 39 28.30 2.42 23.69
C THR A 39 28.18 1.84 25.11
N PHE A 40 27.34 0.83 25.31
CA PHE A 40 27.28 0.12 26.59
C PHE A 40 27.22 -1.40 26.48
N ALA A 41 27.78 -2.04 27.50
CA ALA A 41 27.66 -3.47 27.75
C ALA A 41 26.83 -3.74 29.01
N VAL A 42 26.14 -4.88 29.02
CA VAL A 42 25.42 -5.38 30.19
C VAL A 42 26.21 -6.53 30.79
N PHE A 43 26.53 -6.44 32.08
CA PHE A 43 27.14 -7.50 32.86
C PHE A 43 26.19 -7.90 33.98
N GLY A 44 25.37 -8.93 33.75
CA GLY A 44 24.18 -9.18 34.58
C GLY A 44 23.92 -10.62 34.95
N ASN A 45 22.78 -10.83 35.63
CA ASN A 45 22.25 -12.12 36.02
C ASN A 45 21.03 -12.50 35.15
N SER A 46 20.17 -13.41 35.62
CA SER A 46 18.97 -13.88 34.90
C SER A 46 18.06 -12.75 34.41
N ILE A 47 17.90 -11.67 35.20
CA ILE A 47 17.05 -10.51 34.88
C ILE A 47 17.54 -9.76 33.63
N SER A 48 18.82 -9.92 33.30
CA SER A 48 19.48 -9.27 32.17
C SER A 48 19.64 -10.19 30.96
N THR A 49 19.14 -11.42 30.99
CA THR A 49 19.32 -12.38 29.87
C THR A 49 18.28 -12.20 28.76
N PHE A 50 18.58 -12.73 27.57
CA PHE A 50 17.62 -13.06 26.52
C PHE A 50 18.30 -14.09 25.62
N HIS A 51 17.60 -15.13 25.17
CA HIS A 51 18.19 -16.15 24.29
C HIS A 51 18.71 -15.51 23.00
N ASP A 52 19.73 -16.11 22.36
CA ASP A 52 20.47 -15.56 21.21
C ASP A 52 21.28 -14.26 21.42
N PHE A 53 21.15 -13.60 22.57
CA PHE A 53 21.86 -12.35 22.91
C PHE A 53 23.00 -12.51 23.92
N LEU A 54 23.39 -13.75 24.22
CA LEU A 54 24.48 -14.08 25.13
C LEU A 54 25.60 -14.85 24.40
N PRO A 55 26.84 -14.87 24.93
CA PRO A 55 27.87 -15.77 24.45
C PRO A 55 27.40 -17.24 24.47
N SER A 56 27.89 -18.03 23.52
CA SER A 56 27.52 -19.44 23.40
C SER A 56 27.80 -20.19 24.72
N GLY A 57 26.83 -21.00 25.15
CA GLY A 57 26.90 -21.77 26.40
C GLY A 57 26.51 -21.01 27.66
N TYR A 58 26.13 -19.73 27.59
CA TYR A 58 25.70 -18.97 28.76
C TYR A 58 24.25 -19.30 29.10
N ALA A 59 23.95 -19.47 30.39
CA ALA A 59 22.61 -19.82 30.84
C ALA A 59 21.62 -18.65 30.64
N VAL A 60 20.44 -18.95 30.10
CA VAL A 60 19.38 -17.98 29.76
C VAL A 60 18.17 -18.18 30.67
N TYR A 61 17.52 -17.09 31.10
CA TYR A 61 16.20 -17.13 31.75
C TYR A 61 15.05 -16.79 30.80
N TYR A 62 15.20 -15.71 30.01
CA TYR A 62 14.23 -15.34 28.96
C TYR A 62 14.53 -16.10 27.68
N GLY A 63 14.14 -17.38 27.66
CA GLY A 63 14.10 -18.22 26.46
C GLY A 63 12.76 -18.14 25.73
N GLU A 64 12.64 -18.91 24.64
CA GLU A 64 11.43 -19.00 23.80
C GLU A 64 10.15 -19.24 24.62
N ASP A 65 10.24 -20.00 25.72
CA ASP A 65 9.09 -20.32 26.58
C ASP A 65 8.49 -19.07 27.25
N LYS A 66 9.32 -18.07 27.57
CA LYS A 66 8.87 -16.79 28.16
C LYS A 66 8.27 -15.86 27.11
N GLU A 67 8.74 -15.93 25.87
CA GLU A 67 8.12 -15.20 24.75
C GLU A 67 6.69 -15.68 24.56
N TRP A 68 6.50 -16.99 24.42
CA TRP A 68 5.20 -17.60 24.22
C TRP A 68 4.25 -17.36 25.40
N LYS A 69 4.72 -17.60 26.63
CA LYS A 69 3.84 -17.59 27.81
C LYS A 69 3.54 -16.18 28.35
N TYR A 70 4.47 -15.25 28.18
CA TYR A 70 4.38 -13.92 28.82
C TYR A 70 4.51 -12.75 27.85
N GLY A 71 4.61 -13.02 26.54
CA GLY A 71 4.73 -12.00 25.50
C GLY A 71 6.03 -11.20 25.58
N MET A 72 7.06 -11.72 26.27
CA MET A 72 8.33 -11.03 26.41
C MET A 72 9.08 -11.05 25.07
N GLN A 73 9.40 -9.89 24.52
CA GLN A 73 10.27 -9.78 23.35
C GLN A 73 11.62 -9.17 23.73
N LEU A 74 12.63 -9.34 22.87
CA LEU A 74 13.95 -8.73 23.03
C LEU A 74 13.86 -7.22 23.31
N GLY A 75 13.00 -6.56 22.54
CA GLY A 75 12.75 -5.13 22.63
C GLY A 75 12.15 -4.67 23.96
N ASP A 76 11.54 -5.59 24.70
CA ASP A 76 10.94 -5.33 26.00
C ASP A 76 11.96 -5.44 27.13
N THR A 77 13.14 -6.01 26.91
CA THR A 77 14.17 -6.08 27.94
C THR A 77 14.61 -4.69 28.39
N TYR A 78 14.90 -4.51 29.68
CA TYR A 78 15.22 -3.17 30.21
C TYR A 78 16.43 -2.55 29.51
N TRP A 79 17.39 -3.37 29.07
CA TRP A 79 18.62 -2.90 28.44
C TRP A 79 18.38 -2.50 26.98
N MET A 80 17.50 -3.18 26.23
CA MET A 80 17.10 -2.69 24.91
C MET A 80 16.23 -1.44 25.00
N GLN A 81 15.31 -1.37 25.96
CA GLN A 81 14.55 -0.15 26.22
C GLN A 81 15.47 1.01 26.62
N LEU A 82 16.51 0.74 27.40
CA LEU A 82 17.53 1.72 27.74
C LEU A 82 18.25 2.22 26.48
N SER A 83 18.68 1.33 25.58
CA SER A 83 19.33 1.73 24.33
C SER A 83 18.45 2.70 23.52
N ARG A 84 17.15 2.38 23.37
CA ARG A 84 16.19 3.25 22.66
C ARG A 84 15.98 4.61 23.32
N THR A 85 15.98 4.66 24.65
CA THR A 85 15.54 5.85 25.39
C THR A 85 16.67 6.74 25.88
N SER A 86 17.91 6.23 25.92
CA SER A 86 19.09 6.93 26.48
C SER A 86 20.10 7.41 25.45
N GLY A 87 19.85 7.15 24.15
CA GLY A 87 20.80 7.45 23.08
C GLY A 87 22.12 6.68 23.16
N MET A 88 22.20 5.68 24.04
CA MET A 88 23.36 4.79 24.12
C MET A 88 23.17 3.60 23.18
N THR A 89 24.24 3.20 22.49
CA THR A 89 24.22 2.04 21.60
C THR A 89 24.56 0.77 22.37
N PHE A 90 23.67 -0.22 22.35
CA PHE A 90 23.92 -1.52 22.96
C PHE A 90 25.02 -2.29 22.18
N LEU A 91 26.06 -2.74 22.89
CA LEU A 91 27.21 -3.42 22.28
C LEU A 91 27.21 -4.92 22.53
N VAL A 92 27.10 -5.33 23.80
CA VAL A 92 27.19 -6.75 24.19
C VAL A 92 26.51 -7.00 25.53
N ASN A 93 26.01 -8.22 25.70
CA ASN A 93 25.42 -8.67 26.96
C ASN A 93 26.15 -9.92 27.46
N SER A 94 26.92 -9.75 28.53
CA SER A 94 27.60 -10.82 29.24
C SER A 94 26.83 -11.21 30.51
N SER A 95 25.55 -11.53 30.35
CA SER A 95 24.69 -11.97 31.47
C SER A 95 24.63 -13.48 31.58
N TRP A 96 24.44 -14.00 32.80
CA TRP A 96 24.33 -15.44 33.04
C TRP A 96 23.23 -15.74 34.06
N SER A 97 22.26 -16.56 33.69
CA SER A 97 21.14 -16.94 34.55
C SER A 97 21.59 -17.72 35.78
N GLY A 98 21.19 -17.26 36.98
CA GLY A 98 21.61 -17.84 38.25
C GLY A 98 23.03 -17.45 38.70
N SER A 99 23.73 -16.56 37.99
CA SER A 99 25.08 -16.15 38.38
C SER A 99 25.11 -15.30 39.66
N ARG A 100 26.10 -15.58 40.50
CA ARG A 100 26.44 -14.83 41.72
C ARG A 100 27.67 -13.96 41.47
N VAL A 101 27.83 -12.90 42.26
CA VAL A 101 29.07 -12.13 42.31
C VAL A 101 30.15 -12.96 43.00
N SER A 102 29.84 -13.49 44.18
CA SER A 102 30.67 -14.43 44.93
C SER A 102 30.80 -15.78 44.23
N SER A 103 31.90 -16.49 44.52
CA SER A 103 32.18 -17.84 44.04
C SER A 103 33.06 -18.63 45.01
N ASP A 104 32.67 -19.89 45.23
CA ASP A 104 33.48 -20.90 45.91
C ASP A 104 34.58 -21.47 45.00
N ASN A 105 34.44 -21.23 43.68
CA ASN A 105 35.41 -21.62 42.66
C ASN A 105 35.72 -20.40 41.79
N GLY A 106 36.89 -19.78 42.00
CA GLY A 106 37.33 -18.60 41.25
C GLY A 106 37.50 -18.81 39.75
N GLU A 107 37.59 -20.08 39.30
CA GLU A 107 37.75 -20.49 37.90
C GLU A 107 36.43 -20.86 37.22
N ALA A 108 35.30 -20.80 37.93
CA ALA A 108 33.99 -21.06 37.32
C ALA A 108 33.68 -20.01 36.24
N VAL A 109 33.00 -20.43 35.18
CA VAL A 109 32.61 -19.55 34.06
C VAL A 109 31.36 -18.72 34.34
N SER A 110 30.53 -19.12 35.32
CA SER A 110 29.26 -18.45 35.63
C SER A 110 29.34 -17.20 36.52
N PRO A 111 30.20 -17.07 37.56
CA PRO A 111 30.17 -15.91 38.46
C PRO A 111 30.69 -14.64 37.78
N PHE A 112 30.39 -13.47 38.36
CA PHE A 112 30.87 -12.18 37.84
C PHE A 112 32.39 -12.02 37.93
N LEU A 113 33.05 -12.87 38.73
CA LEU A 113 34.50 -12.93 38.81
C LEU A 113 35.14 -13.61 37.59
N SER A 114 34.37 -14.32 36.77
CA SER A 114 34.90 -15.13 35.67
C SER A 114 35.71 -14.29 34.67
N THR A 115 36.96 -14.70 34.42
CA THR A 115 37.82 -14.13 33.38
C THR A 115 37.17 -14.24 32.00
N ALA A 116 36.45 -15.33 31.73
CA ALA A 116 35.76 -15.54 30.46
C ALA A 116 34.63 -14.52 30.26
N ARG A 117 33.79 -14.31 31.30
CA ARG A 117 32.71 -13.33 31.21
C ARG A 117 33.25 -11.89 31.14
N VAL A 118 34.22 -11.55 31.98
CA VAL A 118 34.91 -10.26 31.91
C VAL A 118 35.44 -10.03 30.50
N THR A 119 36.15 -11.00 29.90
CA THR A 119 36.69 -10.87 28.53
C THR A 119 35.60 -10.72 27.46
N SER A 120 34.46 -11.39 27.62
CA SER A 120 33.36 -11.33 26.65
C SER A 120 32.72 -9.94 26.49
N ILE A 121 32.90 -9.04 27.48
CA ILE A 121 32.45 -7.64 27.39
C ILE A 121 33.17 -6.89 26.25
N GLY A 122 34.35 -7.34 25.84
CA GLY A 122 35.14 -6.73 24.76
C GLY A 122 34.92 -7.36 23.37
N ARG A 123 33.99 -8.32 23.23
CA ARG A 123 33.88 -9.17 22.03
C ARG A 123 33.64 -8.40 20.72
N TYR A 124 32.92 -7.29 20.80
CA TYR A 124 32.55 -6.46 19.64
C TYR A 124 33.19 -5.06 19.68
N GLY A 125 34.25 -4.91 20.48
CA GLY A 125 34.86 -3.62 20.81
C GLY A 125 34.79 -3.34 22.31
N VAL A 126 35.48 -2.28 22.74
CA VAL A 126 35.49 -1.85 24.14
C VAL A 126 34.32 -0.88 24.39
N PRO A 127 33.38 -1.19 25.31
CA PRO A 127 32.24 -0.32 25.58
C PRO A 127 32.66 0.94 26.37
N ASP A 128 31.93 2.03 26.19
CA ASP A 128 32.12 3.26 26.97
C ASP A 128 31.52 3.13 28.38
N VAL A 129 30.46 2.33 28.52
CA VAL A 129 29.75 2.09 29.78
C VAL A 129 29.56 0.59 30.03
N ILE A 130 29.79 0.14 31.26
CA ILE A 130 29.49 -1.24 31.69
C ILE A 130 28.44 -1.19 32.80
N LEU A 131 27.23 -1.69 32.51
CA LEU A 131 26.14 -1.78 33.48
C LEU A 131 26.20 -3.10 34.23
N ILE A 132 26.36 -3.06 35.55
CA ILE A 132 26.47 -4.25 36.40
C ILE A 132 25.15 -4.50 37.13
N ALA A 133 24.53 -5.65 36.88
CA ALA A 133 23.30 -6.11 37.53
C ALA A 133 23.56 -7.41 38.32
N GLY A 134 24.29 -7.31 39.44
CA GLY A 134 24.72 -8.44 40.27
C GLY A 134 24.26 -8.33 41.73
N GLY A 135 24.17 -9.48 42.43
CA GLY A 135 23.86 -9.56 43.86
C GLY A 135 22.53 -10.22 44.22
N THR A 136 21.59 -10.32 43.28
CA THR A 136 20.29 -11.01 43.49
C THR A 136 20.48 -12.46 43.96
N ASN A 137 21.36 -13.20 43.30
CA ASN A 137 21.60 -14.61 43.60
C ASN A 137 22.53 -14.79 44.81
N ASP A 138 23.39 -13.82 45.11
CA ASP A 138 24.22 -13.81 46.32
C ASP A 138 23.34 -13.72 47.56
N TRP A 139 22.37 -12.81 47.57
CA TRP A 139 21.40 -12.72 48.65
C TRP A 139 20.53 -13.99 48.75
N GLY A 140 20.10 -14.54 47.62
CA GLY A 140 19.28 -15.76 47.57
C GLY A 140 20.02 -17.07 47.87
N TRP A 141 21.35 -17.05 48.01
CA TRP A 141 22.13 -18.26 48.26
C TRP A 141 22.42 -18.42 49.76
N SER A 142 22.00 -19.56 50.32
CA SER A 142 22.03 -19.81 51.76
C SER A 142 23.41 -19.80 52.43
N ARG A 143 24.49 -19.77 51.64
CA ARG A 143 25.88 -19.80 52.11
C ARG A 143 26.67 -18.51 51.84
N CYS A 144 26.10 -17.51 51.15
CA CYS A 144 26.81 -16.26 50.86
C CYS A 144 26.83 -15.36 52.09
N LYS A 145 27.98 -15.20 52.75
CA LYS A 145 28.14 -14.20 53.81
C LYS A 145 28.32 -12.82 53.20
N LEU A 146 27.88 -11.78 53.92
CA LEU A 146 28.12 -10.39 53.50
C LEU A 146 29.63 -10.09 53.44
N GLY A 147 30.37 -10.55 54.44
CA GLY A 147 31.84 -10.46 54.50
C GLY A 147 32.38 -9.04 54.65
N ASP A 148 33.68 -8.90 54.36
CA ASP A 148 34.41 -7.64 54.25
C ASP A 148 35.49 -7.78 53.15
N TYR A 149 36.19 -6.70 52.82
CA TYR A 149 37.27 -6.72 51.83
C TYR A 149 38.47 -5.90 52.29
N SER A 150 39.67 -6.32 51.89
CA SER A 150 40.91 -5.58 52.13
C SER A 150 40.98 -4.34 51.24
N THR A 151 41.38 -3.20 51.80
CA THR A 151 41.70 -1.97 51.04
C THR A 151 43.16 -1.95 50.55
N GLY A 152 43.80 -3.13 50.43
CA GLY A 152 45.21 -3.30 50.00
C GLY A 152 45.35 -3.57 48.50
N PRO A 153 46.57 -3.78 47.96
CA PRO A 153 46.81 -3.93 46.52
C PRO A 153 46.26 -5.23 45.91
N VAL A 154 45.68 -6.13 46.72
CA VAL A 154 45.15 -7.43 46.29
C VAL A 154 43.76 -7.64 46.89
N TYR A 155 42.79 -7.91 46.02
CA TYR A 155 41.43 -8.34 46.37
C TYR A 155 41.32 -9.85 46.10
N ASN A 156 41.32 -10.68 47.15
CA ASN A 156 41.41 -12.15 47.03
C ASN A 156 40.26 -12.93 47.69
N ASP A 157 39.33 -12.27 48.39
CA ASP A 157 38.13 -12.95 48.90
C ASP A 157 37.08 -13.08 47.81
N SER A 158 36.99 -14.26 47.19
CA SER A 158 35.96 -14.56 46.21
C SER A 158 34.64 -15.05 46.83
N THR A 159 34.64 -15.43 48.10
CA THR A 159 33.59 -16.26 48.71
C THR A 159 32.50 -15.46 49.40
N THR A 160 32.81 -14.22 49.81
CA THR A 160 31.83 -13.31 50.39
C THR A 160 31.30 -12.31 49.37
N PHE A 161 30.12 -11.73 49.64
CA PHE A 161 29.51 -10.77 48.73
C PHE A 161 30.39 -9.52 48.54
N ARG A 162 30.85 -8.91 49.64
CA ARG A 162 31.68 -7.69 49.56
C ARG A 162 33.06 -7.96 48.94
N GLY A 163 33.72 -9.05 49.33
CA GLY A 163 34.98 -9.48 48.73
C GLY A 163 34.87 -9.70 47.22
N GLY A 164 33.86 -10.48 46.80
CA GLY A 164 33.60 -10.76 45.40
C GLY A 164 33.27 -9.50 44.60
N TYR A 165 32.49 -8.56 45.16
CA TYR A 165 32.15 -7.32 44.46
C TYR A 165 33.37 -6.42 44.25
N ALA A 166 34.22 -6.27 45.27
CA ALA A 166 35.47 -5.50 45.16
C ALA A 166 36.43 -6.15 44.14
N MET A 167 36.58 -7.48 44.17
CA MET A 167 37.42 -8.19 43.21
C MET A 167 36.88 -8.11 41.77
N MET A 168 35.55 -8.13 41.58
CA MET A 168 34.91 -7.93 40.29
C MET A 168 35.24 -6.54 39.70
N LEU A 169 35.06 -5.47 40.48
CA LEU A 169 35.36 -4.12 40.03
C LEU A 169 36.85 -3.94 39.71
N PHE A 170 37.74 -4.51 40.54
CA PHE A 170 39.17 -4.53 40.28
C PHE A 170 39.49 -5.17 38.93
N ARG A 171 38.95 -6.38 38.65
CA ARG A 171 39.17 -7.09 37.37
C ARG A 171 38.63 -6.31 36.17
N LEU A 172 37.46 -5.68 36.31
CA LEU A 172 36.87 -4.88 35.25
C LEU A 172 37.69 -3.62 34.95
N GLN A 173 38.18 -2.90 35.96
CA GLN A 173 39.02 -1.72 35.76
C GLN A 173 40.39 -2.07 35.16
N GLN A 174 40.97 -3.20 35.54
CA GLN A 174 42.22 -3.68 34.92
C GLN A 174 42.02 -4.01 33.44
N LYS A 175 40.87 -4.60 33.07
CA LYS A 175 40.59 -4.99 31.68
C LYS A 175 40.07 -3.85 30.81
N TYR A 176 39.28 -2.96 31.38
CA TYR A 176 38.57 -1.87 30.71
C TYR A 176 38.81 -0.53 31.43
N PRO A 177 40.05 -0.02 31.45
CA PRO A 177 40.43 1.14 32.27
C PRO A 177 39.71 2.44 31.88
N ASN A 178 39.20 2.53 30.64
CA ASN A 178 38.52 3.71 30.12
C ASN A 178 36.98 3.63 30.19
N ALA A 179 36.42 2.48 30.57
CA ALA A 179 34.97 2.31 30.63
C ALA A 179 34.39 2.89 31.93
N LYS A 180 33.29 3.63 31.83
CA LYS A 180 32.51 4.05 33.01
C LYS A 180 31.75 2.83 33.54
N ILE A 181 32.12 2.36 34.72
CA ILE A 181 31.45 1.21 35.35
C ILE A 181 30.29 1.72 36.22
N VAL A 182 29.09 1.18 35.98
CA VAL A 182 27.85 1.59 36.65
C VAL A 182 27.25 0.40 37.37
N CYS A 183 27.28 0.44 38.71
CA CYS A 183 26.74 -0.58 39.59
C CYS A 183 25.27 -0.29 39.85
N LEU A 184 24.38 -1.18 39.41
CA LEU A 184 22.96 -1.11 39.72
C LEU A 184 22.72 -1.75 41.10
N SER A 185 21.77 -1.20 41.86
CA SER A 185 21.29 -1.86 43.07
C SER A 185 20.72 -3.24 42.74
N ILE A 186 20.76 -4.17 43.70
CA ILE A 186 19.92 -5.38 43.67
C ILE A 186 18.47 -4.92 43.48
N PHE A 187 17.82 -5.47 42.46
CA PHE A 187 16.48 -5.06 42.02
C PHE A 187 15.39 -5.45 43.03
N PRO A 188 14.22 -4.76 43.00
CA PRO A 188 13.10 -5.09 43.87
C PRO A 188 12.63 -6.54 43.70
N ARG A 189 12.20 -7.16 44.80
CA ARG A 189 11.55 -8.48 44.84
C ARG A 189 10.54 -8.54 45.98
N SER A 190 9.58 -9.46 45.93
CA SER A 190 8.46 -9.50 46.88
C SER A 190 8.86 -9.65 48.36
N GLN A 191 10.02 -10.24 48.63
CA GLN A 191 10.56 -10.36 49.99
C GLN A 191 10.96 -9.02 50.62
N GLY A 192 10.97 -7.93 49.84
CA GLY A 192 11.35 -6.59 50.30
C GLY A 192 12.86 -6.47 50.59
N PHE A 193 13.28 -5.27 51.01
CA PHE A 193 14.70 -4.96 51.18
C PHE A 193 15.25 -5.25 52.58
N SER A 194 14.37 -5.38 53.58
CA SER A 194 14.73 -5.53 55.00
C SER A 194 14.77 -6.99 55.48
N THR A 195 14.33 -7.93 54.66
CA THR A 195 14.37 -9.36 54.99
C THR A 195 15.81 -9.86 54.96
N ALA A 196 16.26 -10.46 56.07
CA ALA A 196 17.57 -11.10 56.14
C ALA A 196 17.54 -12.45 55.41
N ASN A 197 18.63 -12.78 54.72
CA ASN A 197 18.85 -14.12 54.19
C ASN A 197 19.34 -15.09 55.28
N ASP A 198 19.60 -16.34 54.90
CA ASP A 198 20.08 -17.40 55.81
C ASP A 198 21.44 -17.09 56.47
N GLN A 199 22.20 -16.12 55.94
CA GLN A 199 23.46 -15.64 56.51
C GLN A 199 23.31 -14.33 57.31
N GLY A 200 22.07 -13.90 57.56
CA GLY A 200 21.75 -12.79 58.46
C GLY A 200 21.87 -11.39 57.86
N TRP A 201 22.00 -11.24 56.54
CA TRP A 201 22.09 -9.94 55.90
C TRP A 201 20.97 -9.66 54.89
N THR A 202 20.62 -8.37 54.77
CA THR A 202 19.46 -7.88 54.01
C THR A 202 19.87 -7.32 52.65
N ILE A 203 18.93 -7.25 51.70
CA ILE A 203 19.19 -6.59 50.41
C ILE A 203 19.56 -5.11 50.62
N ALA A 204 18.99 -4.44 51.61
CA ALA A 204 19.37 -3.08 51.99
C ALA A 204 20.87 -2.98 52.39
N GLN A 205 21.37 -3.93 53.19
CA GLN A 205 22.80 -4.01 53.52
C GLN A 205 23.67 -4.36 52.31
N GLY A 206 23.17 -5.21 51.41
CA GLY A 206 23.80 -5.50 50.13
C GLY A 206 23.94 -4.25 49.27
N ASN A 207 22.85 -3.52 49.05
CA ASN A 207 22.81 -2.28 48.27
C ASN A 207 23.66 -1.17 48.88
N ALA A 208 23.66 -1.02 50.21
CA ALA A 208 24.57 -0.11 50.90
C ALA A 208 26.05 -0.49 50.65
N SER A 209 26.35 -1.79 50.61
CA SER A 209 27.69 -2.29 50.31
C SER A 209 28.09 -2.03 48.85
N ILE A 210 27.19 -2.29 47.88
CA ILE A 210 27.42 -1.97 46.46
C ILE A 210 27.73 -0.48 46.30
N LYS A 211 26.92 0.39 46.90
CA LYS A 211 27.11 1.84 46.83
C LYS A 211 28.46 2.26 47.39
N LYS A 212 28.82 1.76 48.57
CA LYS A 212 30.10 2.08 49.22
C LYS A 212 31.29 1.59 48.39
N ILE A 213 31.26 0.33 47.96
CA ILE A 213 32.33 -0.28 47.15
C ILE A 213 32.47 0.46 45.80
N ALA A 214 31.36 0.77 45.12
CA ALA A 214 31.40 1.53 43.88
C ALA A 214 32.07 2.90 44.08
N GLN A 215 31.73 3.62 45.16
CA GLN A 215 32.35 4.91 45.49
C GLN A 215 33.86 4.80 45.74
N GLU A 216 34.31 3.78 46.48
CA GLU A 216 35.74 3.57 46.75
C GLU A 216 36.54 3.23 45.49
N PHE A 217 35.91 2.54 44.52
CA PHE A 217 36.51 2.24 43.22
C PHE A 217 36.33 3.37 42.19
N GLY A 218 35.73 4.52 42.55
CA GLY A 218 35.45 5.61 41.60
C GLY A 218 34.43 5.24 40.52
N CYS A 219 33.61 4.22 40.76
CA CYS A 219 32.53 3.76 39.89
C CYS A 219 31.21 4.44 40.25
N TYR A 220 30.24 4.37 39.34
CA TYR A 220 28.91 4.96 39.53
C TYR A 220 27.95 3.99 40.20
N TYR A 221 26.99 4.50 40.95
CA TYR A 221 25.92 3.73 41.58
C TYR A 221 24.55 4.27 41.19
N ILE A 222 23.65 3.40 40.75
CA ILE A 222 22.27 3.74 40.46
C ILE A 222 21.34 2.92 41.35
N ASP A 223 20.53 3.63 42.12
CA ASP A 223 19.51 3.04 42.99
C ASP A 223 18.24 2.69 42.19
N CYS A 224 18.06 1.40 41.92
CA CYS A 224 16.88 0.84 41.27
C CYS A 224 15.83 0.33 42.27
N THR A 225 16.01 0.55 43.58
CA THR A 225 15.02 0.14 44.60
C THR A 225 13.71 0.93 44.51
N THR A 226 13.74 2.08 43.83
CA THR A 226 12.58 2.98 43.64
C THR A 226 11.63 2.55 42.52
N VAL A 227 11.97 1.49 41.77
CA VAL A 227 11.10 0.94 40.73
C VAL A 227 9.85 0.35 41.38
N ALA A 228 8.68 0.84 40.99
CA ALA A 228 7.40 0.54 41.64
C ALA A 228 6.82 -0.84 41.29
N TRP A 229 7.63 -1.91 41.22
CA TRP A 229 7.11 -3.27 40.98
C TRP A 229 6.17 -3.74 42.09
N SER A 230 6.35 -3.23 43.31
CA SER A 230 5.53 -3.61 44.48
C SER A 230 4.09 -3.08 44.44
N SER A 231 3.76 -2.16 43.54
CA SER A 231 2.36 -1.73 43.38
C SER A 231 1.50 -2.79 42.72
N ASP A 232 2.09 -3.67 41.91
CA ASP A 232 1.43 -4.84 41.31
C ASP A 232 2.48 -5.86 40.80
N TRP A 233 2.86 -6.80 41.67
CA TRP A 233 3.85 -7.82 41.31
C TRP A 233 3.41 -8.68 40.12
N GLY A 234 2.11 -8.96 39.98
CA GLY A 234 1.59 -9.81 38.90
C GLY A 234 1.68 -9.15 37.53
N LYS A 235 1.47 -7.84 37.48
CA LYS A 235 1.65 -7.03 36.27
C LYS A 235 3.12 -6.85 35.90
N TYR A 236 3.96 -6.55 36.88
CA TYR A 236 5.33 -6.14 36.59
C TYR A 236 6.35 -7.28 36.57
N THR A 237 6.03 -8.45 37.12
CA THR A 237 6.98 -9.58 37.22
C THR A 237 6.33 -10.92 36.90
N ILE A 238 7.15 -11.90 36.55
CA ILE A 238 6.74 -13.28 36.21
C ILE A 238 6.58 -14.11 37.50
N ASP A 239 7.58 -14.03 38.37
CA ASP A 239 7.74 -14.87 39.56
C ASP A 239 8.10 -14.04 40.79
N GLN A 240 7.62 -12.78 40.84
CA GLN A 240 7.91 -11.81 41.90
C GLN A 240 9.39 -11.38 41.96
N LEU A 241 10.16 -11.68 40.90
CA LEU A 241 11.56 -11.30 40.75
C LEU A 241 11.90 -10.87 39.31
N HIS A 242 11.54 -11.68 38.32
CA HIS A 242 11.90 -11.43 36.93
C HIS A 242 10.87 -10.52 36.25
N PRO A 243 11.26 -9.34 35.72
CA PRO A 243 10.32 -8.39 35.14
C PRO A 243 9.59 -8.92 33.90
N ARG A 244 8.33 -8.49 33.76
CA ARG A 244 7.54 -8.52 32.51
C ARG A 244 7.87 -7.28 31.64
N PRO A 245 7.36 -7.17 30.40
CA PRO A 245 7.59 -5.98 29.56
C PRO A 245 7.38 -4.63 30.26
N ASP A 246 6.26 -4.48 30.99
CA ASP A 246 5.97 -3.27 31.77
C ASP A 246 6.96 -3.05 32.92
N GLY A 247 7.41 -4.13 33.57
CA GLY A 247 8.41 -4.06 34.64
C GLY A 247 9.78 -3.63 34.13
N CYS A 248 10.20 -4.17 32.99
CA CYS A 248 11.42 -3.78 32.30
C CYS A 248 11.40 -2.31 31.87
N LYS A 249 10.24 -1.80 31.45
CA LYS A 249 10.07 -0.39 31.06
C LYS A 249 10.34 0.56 32.22
N LEU A 250 9.77 0.26 33.39
CA LEU A 250 10.02 1.05 34.61
C LEU A 250 11.49 0.98 35.03
N LEU A 251 12.09 -0.20 34.93
CA LEU A 251 13.51 -0.40 35.26
C LEU A 251 14.44 0.36 34.31
N ALA A 252 14.18 0.31 33.00
CA ALA A 252 14.95 1.06 31.99
C ALA A 252 14.91 2.57 32.25
N GLU A 253 13.72 3.11 32.54
CA GLU A 253 13.54 4.53 32.83
C GLU A 253 14.24 4.95 34.14
N CYS A 254 14.22 4.09 35.17
CA CYS A 254 14.95 4.33 36.41
C CYS A 254 16.47 4.39 36.15
N ILE A 255 16.99 3.44 35.36
CA ILE A 255 18.40 3.39 35.00
C ILE A 255 18.79 4.62 34.17
N ARG A 256 18.01 4.98 33.16
CA ARG A 256 18.24 6.17 32.32
C ARG A 256 18.33 7.44 33.17
N LYS A 257 17.36 7.67 34.05
CA LYS A 257 17.38 8.80 35.01
C LYS A 257 18.59 8.74 35.94
N GLY A 258 19.00 7.55 36.37
CA GLY A 258 20.22 7.33 37.13
C GLY A 258 21.46 7.81 36.36
N LEU A 259 21.64 7.33 35.13
CA LEU A 259 22.80 7.65 34.28
C LEU A 259 22.93 9.16 34.02
N ILE A 260 21.80 9.84 33.78
CA ILE A 260 21.74 11.31 33.62
C ILE A 260 22.14 12.00 34.92
N ARG A 261 21.53 11.63 36.05
CA ARG A 261 21.82 12.24 37.37
C ARG A 261 23.28 12.06 37.79
N THR A 262 23.90 10.95 37.42
CA THR A 262 25.30 10.67 37.73
C THR A 262 26.28 11.28 36.74
N GLY A 263 25.82 11.94 35.67
CA GLY A 263 26.68 12.49 34.61
C GLY A 263 27.40 11.45 33.77
N VAL A 264 26.91 10.20 33.78
CA VAL A 264 27.46 9.13 32.92
C VAL A 264 27.12 9.44 31.46
N ILE A 265 25.89 9.92 31.24
CA ILE A 265 25.37 10.47 29.98
C ILE A 265 24.73 11.84 30.24
N THR A 266 24.54 12.63 29.19
CA THR A 266 23.78 13.88 29.25
C THR A 266 22.30 13.64 28.94
N SER A 267 21.41 14.55 29.35
CA SER A 267 19.96 14.39 29.13
C SER A 267 19.54 14.52 27.66
N ASP A 268 20.37 15.16 26.84
CA ASP A 268 20.24 15.32 25.39
C ASP A 268 20.95 14.22 24.60
N LEU A 269 21.55 13.23 25.28
CA LEU A 269 22.03 12.02 24.63
C LEU A 269 20.80 11.22 24.16
N HIS A 270 20.23 11.60 23.04
CA HIS A 270 19.24 10.85 22.29
C HIS A 270 19.83 10.63 20.91
N GLN A 271 20.18 9.37 20.62
CA GLN A 271 20.68 8.98 19.32
C GLN A 271 19.59 8.22 18.61
N THR A 272 18.79 8.97 17.88
CA THR A 272 18.15 8.49 16.66
C THR A 272 18.94 9.12 15.52
N SER A 273 19.20 8.32 14.49
CA SER A 273 19.75 8.81 13.23
C SER A 273 18.67 8.82 12.15
N GLU A 274 17.40 8.79 12.59
CA GLU A 274 16.25 9.01 11.73
C GLU A 274 16.22 10.47 11.27
N VAL A 275 15.76 10.67 10.05
CA VAL A 275 15.68 11.98 9.41
C VAL A 275 14.24 12.28 9.02
N GLU A 276 13.82 13.54 9.15
CA GLU A 276 12.48 13.98 8.75
C GLU A 276 12.34 14.10 7.23
N GLU A 277 13.46 14.34 6.53
CA GLU A 277 13.51 14.41 5.07
C GLU A 277 14.82 13.77 4.57
N ALA A 278 14.74 13.03 3.47
CA ALA A 278 15.90 12.49 2.77
C ALA A 278 15.65 12.58 1.27
N GLN A 279 16.68 12.97 0.52
CA GLN A 279 16.67 12.82 -0.94
C GLN A 279 16.98 11.35 -1.29
N PRO A 280 16.30 10.78 -2.31
CA PRO A 280 16.59 9.43 -2.75
C PRO A 280 17.97 9.34 -3.41
N LEU A 281 18.79 8.39 -2.95
CA LEU A 281 20.01 8.01 -3.68
C LEU A 281 19.64 7.40 -5.02
N LEU A 282 18.67 6.48 -5.01
CA LEU A 282 18.05 5.96 -6.22
C LEU A 282 16.60 6.39 -6.26
N ASP A 283 16.18 6.98 -7.38
CA ASP A 283 14.79 7.25 -7.72
C ASP A 283 14.51 6.63 -9.09
N LEU A 284 14.18 5.34 -9.09
CA LEU A 284 13.93 4.58 -10.30
C LEU A 284 12.50 4.82 -10.75
N SER A 285 12.33 5.45 -11.90
CA SER A 285 11.05 5.69 -12.56
C SER A 285 11.17 5.38 -14.06
N PHE A 286 10.15 5.69 -14.86
CA PHE A 286 10.06 5.23 -16.25
C PHE A 286 9.71 6.36 -17.21
N ASN A 287 10.09 6.18 -18.47
CA ASN A 287 9.69 7.02 -19.61
C ASN A 287 9.51 6.15 -20.88
N ALA A 288 9.34 6.78 -22.03
CA ALA A 288 9.20 6.08 -23.31
C ALA A 288 10.39 5.16 -23.66
N ASP A 289 11.59 5.51 -23.20
CA ASP A 289 12.84 4.81 -23.55
C ASP A 289 13.20 3.70 -22.55
N GLY A 290 12.56 3.67 -21.38
CA GLY A 290 12.78 2.63 -20.38
C GLY A 290 12.80 3.17 -18.95
N ILE A 291 13.68 2.58 -18.14
CA ILE A 291 13.94 3.02 -16.77
C ILE A 291 14.88 4.22 -16.75
N VAL A 292 14.61 5.16 -15.85
CA VAL A 292 15.46 6.31 -15.55
C VAL A 292 15.76 6.35 -14.05
N ASN A 293 16.91 6.90 -13.69
CA ASN A 293 17.25 7.19 -12.30
C ASN A 293 17.32 8.70 -12.10
N ASN A 294 16.41 9.24 -11.29
CA ASN A 294 16.35 10.66 -10.93
C ASN A 294 16.98 10.95 -9.54
N GLY A 295 17.57 9.92 -8.92
CA GLY A 295 18.21 10.03 -7.62
C GLY A 295 19.58 10.70 -7.69
N THR A 296 20.17 10.97 -6.52
CA THR A 296 21.47 11.65 -6.42
C THR A 296 22.66 10.74 -6.72
N PHE A 297 22.51 9.42 -6.62
CA PHE A 297 23.56 8.45 -6.94
C PHE A 297 23.51 8.07 -8.42
N GLU A 298 24.61 8.26 -9.13
CA GLU A 298 24.73 7.87 -10.53
C GLU A 298 24.85 6.35 -10.67
N SER A 299 23.86 5.74 -11.32
CA SER A 299 23.82 4.30 -11.59
C SER A 299 23.58 4.04 -13.06
N ARG A 300 24.22 3.03 -13.65
CA ARG A 300 23.76 2.51 -14.94
C ARG A 300 22.43 1.80 -14.73
N VAL A 301 21.40 2.28 -15.42
CA VAL A 301 20.08 1.64 -15.46
C VAL A 301 19.84 0.96 -16.79
N GLY A 302 18.90 0.02 -16.83
CA GLY A 302 18.46 -0.59 -18.07
C GLY A 302 17.41 -1.67 -17.85
N LYS A 303 17.14 -2.40 -18.91
CA LYS A 303 16.19 -3.51 -18.91
C LYS A 303 16.80 -4.75 -19.55
N HIS A 304 16.35 -5.92 -19.14
CA HIS A 304 16.68 -7.19 -19.77
C HIS A 304 15.42 -7.83 -20.35
N GLY A 305 15.59 -8.56 -21.46
CA GLY A 305 14.52 -9.29 -22.13
C GLY A 305 13.33 -8.41 -22.55
N ARG A 306 12.12 -8.87 -22.22
CA ARG A 306 10.85 -8.27 -22.66
C ARG A 306 10.24 -7.29 -21.65
N ALA A 307 10.99 -6.87 -20.64
CA ALA A 307 10.58 -5.74 -19.81
C ALA A 307 10.30 -4.52 -20.71
N THR A 308 9.18 -3.84 -20.46
CA THR A 308 8.68 -2.75 -21.32
C THR A 308 8.13 -1.63 -20.47
N THR A 309 8.04 -0.44 -21.04
CA THR A 309 7.31 0.67 -20.45
C THR A 309 5.93 0.81 -21.09
N LEU A 310 4.98 1.35 -20.32
CA LEU A 310 3.62 1.64 -20.75
C LEU A 310 3.26 3.04 -20.28
N TYR A 311 2.76 3.89 -21.18
CA TYR A 311 2.24 5.20 -20.79
C TYR A 311 0.80 5.06 -20.30
N ASP A 312 0.54 5.62 -19.13
CA ASP A 312 -0.77 5.72 -18.53
C ASP A 312 -1.25 7.17 -18.63
N ALA A 313 -2.27 7.36 -19.46
CA ALA A 313 -2.83 8.69 -19.71
C ALA A 313 -3.72 9.19 -18.57
N GLU A 314 -4.24 8.29 -17.71
CA GLU A 314 -5.10 8.65 -16.58
C GLU A 314 -4.29 9.41 -15.51
N HIS A 315 -3.06 8.97 -15.27
CA HIS A 315 -2.17 9.51 -14.24
C HIS A 315 -1.00 10.32 -14.82
N ASP A 316 -0.93 10.47 -16.14
CA ASP A 316 0.15 11.14 -16.88
C ASP A 316 1.56 10.65 -16.48
N THR A 317 1.74 9.33 -16.45
CA THR A 317 3.02 8.72 -16.05
C THR A 317 3.33 7.49 -16.89
N TRP A 318 4.61 7.16 -16.98
CA TRP A 318 5.03 5.87 -17.52
C TRP A 318 5.18 4.85 -16.40
N PHE A 319 4.77 3.63 -16.69
CA PHE A 319 5.00 2.47 -15.84
C PHE A 319 6.11 1.60 -16.41
N GLY A 320 6.85 0.93 -15.51
CA GLY A 320 7.75 -0.16 -15.87
C GLY A 320 7.10 -1.51 -15.62
N CYS A 321 6.98 -2.32 -16.67
CA CYS A 321 6.33 -3.63 -16.64
C CYS A 321 7.35 -4.76 -16.86
N SER A 322 7.59 -5.57 -15.84
CA SER A 322 8.37 -6.82 -15.92
C SER A 322 7.48 -8.00 -16.35
N LYS A 323 8.09 -9.17 -16.55
CA LYS A 323 7.37 -10.44 -16.75
C LYS A 323 7.89 -11.48 -15.74
N ALA A 324 7.08 -12.48 -15.44
CA ALA A 324 7.47 -13.63 -14.62
C ALA A 324 8.43 -14.56 -15.39
N ALA A 325 9.62 -14.06 -15.73
CA ALA A 325 10.67 -14.79 -16.41
C ALA A 325 12.04 -14.30 -15.94
N ALA A 326 12.99 -15.24 -15.80
CA ALA A 326 14.35 -14.97 -15.34
C ALA A 326 15.11 -13.94 -16.19
N SER A 327 14.65 -13.66 -17.41
CA SER A 327 15.26 -12.70 -18.33
C SER A 327 14.50 -11.37 -18.43
N ASP A 328 13.40 -11.15 -17.72
CA ASP A 328 12.48 -10.03 -18.01
C ASP A 328 12.33 -9.09 -16.80
N TYR A 329 13.28 -8.17 -16.63
CA TYR A 329 13.35 -7.25 -15.47
C TYR A 329 14.01 -5.91 -15.81
N PHE A 330 13.85 -4.92 -14.92
CA PHE A 330 14.66 -3.70 -14.93
C PHE A 330 15.78 -3.77 -13.90
N TYR A 331 16.86 -3.03 -14.12
CA TYR A 331 17.98 -3.01 -13.21
C TYR A 331 18.61 -1.64 -13.03
N ALA A 332 19.29 -1.47 -11.91
CA ALA A 332 20.24 -0.39 -11.63
C ALA A 332 21.52 -0.99 -11.04
N THR A 333 22.70 -0.59 -11.52
CA THR A 333 23.97 -1.13 -11.03
C THR A 333 24.64 -0.23 -10.00
N TYR A 334 25.44 -0.82 -9.12
CA TYR A 334 26.26 -0.13 -8.13
C TYR A 334 27.51 -0.96 -7.79
N ASP A 335 28.45 -0.35 -7.08
CA ASP A 335 29.67 -1.02 -6.60
C ASP A 335 29.69 -1.07 -5.08
N SER A 336 30.43 -2.01 -4.49
CA SER A 336 30.43 -2.20 -3.03
C SER A 336 31.09 -1.07 -2.23
N ASP A 337 31.85 -0.18 -2.90
CA ASP A 337 32.43 1.03 -2.34
C ASP A 337 31.62 2.31 -2.65
N SER A 338 30.45 2.17 -3.29
CA SER A 338 29.57 3.31 -3.62
C SER A 338 28.81 3.86 -2.41
N GLU A 339 28.31 5.09 -2.53
CA GLU A 339 27.42 5.70 -1.52
C GLU A 339 26.17 4.83 -1.27
N LEU A 340 25.60 4.25 -2.33
CA LEU A 340 24.46 3.35 -2.21
C LEU A 340 24.79 2.08 -1.40
N ALA A 341 25.96 1.46 -1.66
CA ALA A 341 26.41 0.33 -0.86
C ALA A 341 26.69 0.70 0.60
N ASN A 342 27.21 1.91 0.85
CA ASN A 342 27.40 2.43 2.19
C ASN A 342 26.06 2.68 2.91
N ALA A 343 25.02 3.13 2.20
CA ALA A 343 23.69 3.30 2.77
C ALA A 343 23.09 1.94 3.21
N PHE A 344 23.28 0.86 2.44
CA PHE A 344 22.93 -0.50 2.88
C PHE A 344 23.72 -0.97 4.10
N ASN A 345 24.80 -0.29 4.49
CA ASN A 345 25.56 -0.59 5.70
C ASN A 345 25.26 0.38 6.86
N ASN A 346 24.32 1.33 6.69
CA ASN A 346 23.95 2.33 7.68
C ASN A 346 22.41 2.41 7.79
N ASN A 347 21.86 3.61 8.05
CA ASN A 347 20.42 3.84 8.10
C ASN A 347 19.87 4.00 6.70
N ILE A 348 18.69 3.44 6.45
CA ILE A 348 18.17 3.36 5.09
C ILE A 348 16.66 3.25 5.08
N THR A 349 16.06 3.75 4.00
CA THR A 349 14.64 3.59 3.71
C THR A 349 14.47 3.08 2.29
N TRP A 350 13.62 2.07 2.13
CA TRP A 350 13.14 1.60 0.84
C TRP A 350 11.70 2.06 0.65
N GLU A 351 11.38 2.49 -0.56
CA GLU A 351 10.02 2.84 -0.97
C GLU A 351 9.75 2.19 -2.35
N ALA A 352 8.57 1.61 -2.54
CA ALA A 352 8.11 1.25 -3.86
C ALA A 352 6.61 1.46 -4.01
N LEU A 353 6.20 1.91 -5.20
CA LEU A 353 4.82 1.87 -5.64
C LEU A 353 4.71 0.83 -6.75
N VAL A 354 4.19 -0.34 -6.38
CA VAL A 354 4.28 -1.57 -7.15
C VAL A 354 2.96 -2.34 -7.13
N ARG A 355 2.67 -3.01 -8.23
CA ARG A 355 1.57 -3.94 -8.40
C ARG A 355 2.11 -5.27 -8.92
N LEU A 356 1.53 -6.37 -8.44
CA LEU A 356 1.75 -7.71 -9.00
C LEU A 356 0.70 -7.99 -10.08
N GLU A 357 1.08 -8.64 -11.18
CA GLU A 357 0.19 -8.82 -12.33
C GLU A 357 -0.55 -10.17 -12.33
N SER A 358 -0.14 -11.17 -11.54
CA SER A 358 -0.82 -12.47 -11.52
C SER A 358 -0.97 -13.09 -10.12
N LEU A 359 -2.01 -13.94 -9.96
CA LEU A 359 -2.22 -14.78 -8.77
C LEU A 359 -1.05 -15.70 -8.44
N ALA A 360 -0.29 -16.20 -9.42
CA ALA A 360 0.93 -16.95 -9.13
C ALA A 360 1.95 -16.09 -8.39
N ASP A 361 2.06 -14.82 -8.76
CA ASP A 361 2.96 -13.87 -8.10
C ASP A 361 2.57 -13.64 -6.63
N ALA A 362 1.28 -13.78 -6.27
CA ALA A 362 0.80 -13.57 -4.90
C ALA A 362 0.53 -14.83 -4.06
N GLN A 363 0.24 -15.98 -4.67
CA GLN A 363 -0.26 -17.18 -3.98
C GLN A 363 0.59 -18.44 -4.16
N SER A 364 1.74 -18.36 -4.83
CA SER A 364 2.67 -19.49 -5.02
C SER A 364 2.83 -20.36 -3.76
N LYS A 365 2.49 -21.65 -3.90
CA LYS A 365 2.32 -22.63 -2.81
C LYS A 365 3.63 -23.23 -2.26
N CYS A 366 4.80 -22.75 -2.68
CA CYS A 366 6.06 -23.11 -2.01
C CYS A 366 7.26 -22.17 -2.26
N ASP A 367 7.25 -21.29 -3.25
CA ASP A 367 8.43 -20.47 -3.56
C ASP A 367 8.06 -19.00 -3.74
N ARG A 368 8.73 -18.13 -2.97
CA ARG A 368 8.51 -16.68 -2.84
C ARG A 368 8.56 -15.99 -4.21
N THR A 369 7.74 -14.96 -4.45
CA THR A 369 7.82 -14.14 -5.68
C THR A 369 8.44 -12.78 -5.35
N CYS A 370 9.65 -12.53 -5.83
CA CYS A 370 10.42 -11.33 -5.53
C CYS A 370 10.13 -10.25 -6.58
N TYR A 371 9.81 -9.03 -6.14
CA TYR A 371 9.53 -7.91 -7.04
C TYR A 371 10.59 -6.80 -6.92
N PHE A 372 11.25 -6.63 -5.78
CA PHE A 372 12.28 -5.62 -5.59
C PHE A 372 13.40 -6.16 -4.72
N SER A 373 14.61 -6.29 -5.25
CA SER A 373 15.70 -6.99 -4.55
C SER A 373 17.10 -6.48 -4.90
N ASN A 374 18.07 -6.87 -4.07
CA ASN A 374 19.48 -6.96 -4.42
C ASN A 374 20.08 -8.31 -3.97
N ASP A 375 21.04 -8.82 -4.75
CA ASP A 375 21.93 -9.98 -4.52
C ASP A 375 21.47 -11.12 -3.57
N GLN A 376 21.18 -12.30 -4.13
CA GLN A 376 20.76 -13.49 -3.38
C GLN A 376 21.79 -14.03 -2.36
N ALA A 377 23.10 -13.81 -2.55
CA ALA A 377 24.17 -14.41 -1.72
C ALA A 377 24.59 -13.53 -0.52
N GLY A 378 23.81 -12.49 -0.22
CA GLY A 378 24.07 -11.56 0.85
C GLY A 378 23.48 -10.19 0.55
N GLY A 379 22.16 -10.14 0.29
CA GLY A 379 21.37 -8.94 -0.01
C GLY A 379 20.00 -8.95 0.68
N TRP A 380 19.05 -8.19 0.13
CA TRP A 380 17.69 -7.99 0.62
C TRP A 380 16.68 -8.16 -0.51
N SER A 381 15.46 -8.59 -0.17
CA SER A 381 14.37 -8.66 -1.13
C SER A 381 13.01 -8.39 -0.49
N PHE A 382 12.21 -7.64 -1.21
CA PHE A 382 10.77 -7.63 -1.06
C PHE A 382 10.17 -8.74 -1.91
N TYR A 383 9.37 -9.57 -1.26
CA TYR A 383 8.64 -10.63 -1.94
C TYR A 383 7.23 -10.76 -1.38
N ASN A 384 6.35 -11.29 -2.22
CA ASN A 384 5.03 -11.71 -1.80
C ASN A 384 4.96 -13.24 -1.65
N SER A 385 4.14 -13.69 -0.70
CA SER A 385 3.85 -15.08 -0.42
C SER A 385 2.37 -15.24 -0.10
N SER A 386 1.89 -16.48 -0.09
CA SER A 386 0.49 -16.83 0.22
C SER A 386 -0.01 -16.42 1.61
N TYR A 387 0.87 -15.90 2.49
CA TYR A 387 0.51 -15.49 3.85
C TYR A 387 0.93 -14.06 4.21
N ALA A 388 1.93 -13.50 3.51
CA ALA A 388 2.52 -12.21 3.87
C ALA A 388 3.32 -11.57 2.72
N ASN A 389 3.23 -10.25 2.61
CA ASN A 389 4.19 -9.36 1.99
C ASN A 389 5.35 -9.25 2.98
N THR A 390 6.53 -9.60 2.50
CA THR A 390 7.70 -9.83 3.34
C THR A 390 8.89 -9.06 2.80
N PHE A 391 9.58 -8.40 3.71
CA PHE A 391 10.95 -7.96 3.48
C PHE A 391 11.90 -8.97 4.12
N THR A 392 12.91 -9.43 3.40
CA THR A 392 13.95 -10.30 3.94
C THR A 392 15.33 -9.74 3.63
N TYR A 393 16.28 -10.06 4.49
CA TYR A 393 17.68 -9.70 4.29
C TYR A 393 18.59 -10.78 4.89
N THR A 394 19.77 -10.93 4.29
CA THR A 394 20.72 -12.01 4.60
C THR A 394 21.98 -11.42 5.20
N HIS A 395 22.39 -11.86 6.39
CA HIS A 395 23.53 -11.27 7.13
C HIS A 395 24.89 -11.90 6.75
N GLU A 396 24.91 -13.23 6.61
CA GLU A 396 26.03 -14.08 6.14
C GLU A 396 25.44 -15.29 5.38
N THR A 397 26.25 -16.08 4.66
CA THR A 397 25.85 -17.14 3.68
C THR A 397 24.82 -18.19 4.16
N SER A 398 24.39 -18.19 5.43
CA SER A 398 23.41 -19.13 5.98
C SER A 398 22.37 -18.52 6.95
N LEU A 399 22.40 -17.22 7.29
CA LEU A 399 21.49 -16.61 8.26
C LEU A 399 20.60 -15.54 7.60
N LYS A 400 19.27 -15.77 7.61
CA LYS A 400 18.25 -14.91 7.00
C LYS A 400 17.28 -14.39 8.06
N SER A 401 16.98 -13.10 8.02
CA SER A 401 15.92 -12.48 8.83
C SER A 401 14.82 -11.97 7.91
N SER A 402 13.56 -12.08 8.37
CA SER A 402 12.38 -11.64 7.62
C SER A 402 11.45 -10.81 8.49
N ILE A 403 10.81 -9.82 7.87
CA ILE A 403 9.81 -8.92 8.45
C ILE A 403 8.54 -9.08 7.63
N LYS A 404 7.43 -9.37 8.30
CA LYS A 404 6.16 -9.73 7.67
C LYS A 404 5.06 -8.77 8.12
N ASP A 405 4.17 -8.44 7.21
CA ASP A 405 2.86 -7.87 7.54
C ASP A 405 1.86 -9.01 7.81
N PHE A 406 1.12 -8.92 8.92
CA PHE A 406 0.04 -9.84 9.31
C PHE A 406 -1.33 -9.14 9.46
N THR A 407 -1.46 -7.90 8.98
CA THR A 407 -2.71 -7.11 9.03
C THR A 407 -3.64 -7.37 7.84
N GLY A 408 -4.80 -6.72 7.76
CA GLY A 408 -5.84 -7.00 6.74
C GLY A 408 -5.43 -6.92 5.26
N ASP A 409 -4.24 -6.39 4.96
CA ASP A 409 -3.61 -6.32 3.63
C ASP A 409 -2.30 -7.12 3.56
N SER A 410 -2.14 -8.12 4.44
CA SER A 410 -0.92 -8.96 4.55
C SER A 410 -0.46 -9.51 3.21
N ILE A 411 -1.34 -9.69 2.23
CA ILE A 411 -1.02 -10.28 0.93
C ILE A 411 -1.30 -9.22 -0.13
N MET A 412 -0.29 -8.87 -0.93
CA MET A 412 -0.51 -8.04 -2.11
C MET A 412 -1.42 -8.79 -3.07
N ILE A 413 -2.64 -8.27 -3.22
CA ILE A 413 -3.60 -8.78 -4.20
C ILE A 413 -3.14 -8.32 -5.59
N PRO A 414 -2.88 -9.24 -6.53
CA PRO A 414 -2.53 -8.86 -7.89
C PRO A 414 -3.63 -8.01 -8.54
N GLY A 415 -3.22 -7.18 -9.50
CA GLY A 415 -4.08 -6.15 -10.07
C GLY A 415 -4.20 -4.87 -9.22
N LYS A 416 -3.78 -4.87 -7.94
CA LYS A 416 -3.77 -3.66 -7.09
C LYS A 416 -2.38 -3.10 -6.86
N PHE A 417 -2.25 -1.78 -6.95
CA PHE A 417 -1.04 -1.10 -6.49
C PHE A 417 -0.97 -1.10 -4.97
N TYR A 418 0.24 -1.27 -4.46
CA TYR A 418 0.60 -1.08 -3.07
C TYR A 418 1.76 -0.11 -2.98
N HIS A 419 1.65 0.80 -2.04
CA HIS A 419 2.76 1.63 -1.59
C HIS A 419 3.40 0.94 -0.39
N VAL A 420 4.65 0.51 -0.54
CA VAL A 420 5.41 -0.17 0.51
C VAL A 420 6.58 0.70 0.93
N VAL A 421 6.75 0.92 2.23
CA VAL A 421 7.87 1.68 2.80
C VAL A 421 8.48 0.90 3.94
N LEU A 422 9.80 0.70 3.94
CA LEU A 422 10.51 0.12 5.07
C LEU A 422 11.63 1.05 5.52
N THR A 423 11.63 1.45 6.78
CA THR A 423 12.70 2.26 7.38
C THR A 423 13.50 1.43 8.37
N MET A 424 14.83 1.56 8.36
CA MET A 424 15.73 0.85 9.28
C MET A 424 16.74 1.83 9.89
N ASP A 425 16.55 2.16 11.17
CA ASP A 425 17.49 2.90 12.00
C ASP A 425 18.39 1.91 12.75
N ARG A 426 19.67 1.90 12.39
CA ARG A 426 20.69 1.04 12.98
C ARG A 426 21.22 1.54 14.31
N THR A 427 21.13 2.85 14.56
CA THR A 427 21.55 3.44 15.83
C THR A 427 20.58 3.08 16.93
N SER A 428 19.27 3.21 16.68
CA SER A 428 18.22 2.91 17.67
C SER A 428 17.69 1.48 17.62
N HIS A 429 18.16 0.66 16.68
CA HIS A 429 17.73 -0.72 16.48
C HIS A 429 16.26 -0.87 16.05
N VAL A 430 15.69 0.15 15.42
CA VAL A 430 14.27 0.20 15.04
C VAL A 430 14.10 -0.07 13.54
N ILE A 431 13.16 -0.94 13.22
CA ILE A 431 12.69 -1.15 11.84
C ILE A 431 11.18 -0.92 11.81
N ARG A 432 10.70 -0.16 10.83
CA ARG A 432 9.27 0.04 10.60
C ARG A 432 8.90 -0.36 9.18
N TYR A 433 7.76 -1.03 9.05
CA TYR A 433 7.20 -1.41 7.76
C TYR A 433 5.81 -0.79 7.62
N PHE A 434 5.59 -0.14 6.47
CA PHE A 434 4.35 0.55 6.13
C PHE A 434 3.79 0.01 4.82
N VAL A 435 2.47 -0.10 4.77
CA VAL A 435 1.71 -0.46 3.56
C VAL A 435 0.59 0.57 3.42
N ASN A 436 0.50 1.22 2.25
CA ASN A 436 -0.50 2.25 1.93
C ASN A 436 -0.60 3.33 3.02
N GLY A 437 0.55 3.85 3.46
CA GLY A 437 0.66 4.87 4.50
C GLY A 437 0.35 4.40 5.93
N LYS A 438 -0.02 3.13 6.14
CA LYS A 438 -0.30 2.56 7.46
C LYS A 438 0.92 1.83 8.00
N LEU A 439 1.30 2.12 9.26
CA LEU A 439 2.31 1.34 9.97
C LEU A 439 1.75 -0.05 10.28
N VAL A 440 2.36 -1.10 9.71
CA VAL A 440 1.92 -2.49 9.87
C VAL A 440 2.84 -3.30 10.77
N HIS A 441 4.11 -2.90 10.90
CA HIS A 441 5.06 -3.55 11.80
C HIS A 441 6.05 -2.55 12.39
N THR A 442 6.36 -2.70 13.68
CA THR A 442 7.54 -2.10 14.32
C THR A 442 8.32 -3.21 14.99
N GLY A 443 9.56 -3.41 14.56
CA GLY A 443 10.49 -4.35 15.15
C GLY A 443 11.60 -3.64 15.89
N THR A 444 12.12 -4.28 16.94
CA THR A 444 13.45 -3.91 17.46
C THR A 444 14.35 -5.10 17.41
N ARG A 445 15.43 -4.93 16.67
CA ARG A 445 16.36 -5.99 16.31
C ARG A 445 17.75 -5.56 16.73
N CYS A 446 18.54 -6.43 17.32
CA CYS A 446 19.96 -6.13 17.58
C CYS A 446 20.83 -7.37 17.35
N GLY A 447 22.14 -7.25 17.53
CA GLY A 447 23.06 -8.37 17.33
C GLY A 447 23.04 -8.88 15.89
N LYS A 448 22.94 -10.21 15.72
CA LYS A 448 22.92 -10.86 14.39
C LYS A 448 21.72 -10.47 13.52
N ASP A 449 20.67 -9.89 14.09
CA ASP A 449 19.45 -9.49 13.40
C ASP A 449 19.51 -8.09 12.76
N MET A 450 20.59 -7.32 12.92
CA MET A 450 20.78 -5.98 12.29
C MET A 450 22.04 -5.89 11.43
N MET A 451 22.70 -7.02 11.16
CA MET A 451 23.88 -7.05 10.31
C MET A 451 23.42 -7.06 8.85
N LEU A 452 23.04 -5.90 8.31
CA LEU A 452 22.64 -5.81 6.91
C LEU A 452 23.63 -6.55 5.99
N PRO A 453 23.12 -7.18 4.93
CA PRO A 453 23.89 -7.91 3.95
C PRO A 453 25.25 -7.29 3.64
N LYS A 454 26.30 -8.12 3.71
CA LYS A 454 27.65 -7.70 3.33
C LYS A 454 27.77 -7.58 1.79
N CYS A 455 27.02 -6.63 1.22
CA CYS A 455 26.95 -6.30 -0.19
C CYS A 455 28.37 -6.26 -0.80
N GLY A 456 28.66 -7.22 -1.68
CA GLY A 456 29.93 -7.30 -2.42
C GLY A 456 31.17 -7.76 -1.63
N THR A 457 31.02 -8.35 -0.43
CA THR A 457 32.17 -8.87 0.33
C THR A 457 32.49 -10.35 0.08
N THR A 458 31.46 -11.17 -0.20
CA THR A 458 31.56 -12.62 -0.47
C THR A 458 31.36 -12.97 -1.95
N VAL A 459 30.96 -11.99 -2.76
CA VAL A 459 30.69 -12.08 -4.21
C VAL A 459 31.09 -10.75 -4.87
N GLY A 460 31.21 -10.70 -6.20
CA GLY A 460 31.83 -9.61 -6.98
C GLY A 460 31.59 -8.18 -6.47
N LYS A 461 32.68 -7.40 -6.33
CA LYS A 461 32.69 -6.02 -5.80
C LYS A 461 32.22 -4.94 -6.76
N ARG A 462 32.21 -5.25 -8.05
CA ARG A 462 31.93 -4.31 -9.15
C ARG A 462 30.74 -4.77 -9.96
N GLY A 463 29.94 -3.81 -10.43
CA GLY A 463 28.76 -4.06 -11.24
C GLY A 463 27.73 -4.91 -10.50
N MET A 464 27.59 -4.74 -9.18
CA MET A 464 26.44 -5.27 -8.46
C MET A 464 25.17 -4.60 -8.97
N TRP A 465 24.00 -5.16 -8.66
CA TRP A 465 22.76 -4.70 -9.24
C TRP A 465 21.56 -4.88 -8.32
N ILE A 466 20.58 -4.02 -8.58
CA ILE A 466 19.23 -4.04 -8.03
C ILE A 466 18.30 -4.51 -9.15
N CYS A 467 17.30 -5.31 -8.82
CA CYS A 467 16.32 -5.84 -9.76
C CYS A 467 14.91 -5.37 -9.41
N LEU A 468 14.19 -4.88 -10.43
CA LEU A 468 12.73 -4.69 -10.40
C LEU A 468 12.08 -5.77 -11.28
N GLY A 469 11.32 -6.67 -10.65
CA GLY A 469 10.66 -7.80 -11.30
C GLY A 469 11.25 -9.18 -11.00
N GLY A 470 12.15 -9.31 -10.01
CA GLY A 470 12.70 -10.61 -9.62
C GLY A 470 13.68 -10.55 -8.46
N ASP A 471 14.27 -11.71 -8.15
CA ASP A 471 15.37 -11.88 -7.20
C ASP A 471 16.72 -11.87 -7.95
N CYS A 472 17.62 -10.96 -7.61
CA CYS A 472 18.94 -10.90 -8.24
C CYS A 472 19.72 -12.20 -8.03
N SER A 473 20.22 -12.82 -9.10
CA SER A 473 21.23 -13.87 -8.95
C SER A 473 22.55 -13.31 -8.41
N SER A 474 23.33 -14.16 -7.74
CA SER A 474 24.56 -13.75 -7.05
C SER A 474 25.67 -13.29 -8.02
N GLY A 475 26.31 -12.14 -7.76
CA GLY A 475 27.50 -11.66 -8.47
C GLY A 475 27.33 -10.38 -9.31
N SER A 476 28.29 -10.14 -10.23
CA SER A 476 28.26 -9.00 -11.15
C SER A 476 27.13 -9.13 -12.18
N PHE A 477 26.61 -7.99 -12.63
CA PHE A 477 25.52 -7.86 -13.58
C PHE A 477 25.81 -8.58 -14.91
N SER A 478 25.25 -9.80 -15.07
CA SER A 478 25.16 -10.53 -16.34
C SER A 478 24.31 -11.82 -16.28
N SER A 479 23.73 -12.15 -15.13
CA SER A 479 22.95 -13.37 -14.90
C SER A 479 21.47 -13.04 -14.69
N GLY A 480 20.59 -13.95 -15.11
CA GLY A 480 19.13 -13.77 -14.96
C GLY A 480 18.68 -13.60 -13.51
N CYS A 481 17.42 -13.21 -13.29
CA CYS A 481 16.81 -13.20 -11.97
C CYS A 481 16.13 -14.55 -11.65
N GLU A 482 16.00 -14.86 -10.37
CA GLU A 482 15.19 -15.97 -9.87
C GLU A 482 13.87 -15.45 -9.31
N ASN A 483 12.92 -16.34 -9.01
CA ASN A 483 11.68 -15.97 -8.32
C ASN A 483 10.95 -14.77 -8.97
N SER A 484 11.03 -14.69 -10.30
CA SER A 484 10.61 -13.52 -11.08
C SER A 484 9.13 -13.23 -10.90
N ALA A 485 8.81 -11.96 -10.71
CA ALA A 485 7.44 -11.47 -10.63
C ALA A 485 7.06 -10.76 -11.92
N ALA A 486 5.86 -11.05 -12.45
CA ALA A 486 5.23 -10.10 -13.35
C ALA A 486 4.75 -8.90 -12.50
N SER A 487 5.35 -7.74 -12.69
CA SER A 487 5.10 -6.58 -11.84
C SER A 487 5.08 -5.29 -12.65
N THR A 488 4.23 -4.37 -12.21
CA THR A 488 4.18 -3.01 -12.71
C THR A 488 4.62 -2.04 -11.63
N PHE A 489 5.61 -1.20 -11.95
CA PHE A 489 6.17 -0.19 -11.06
C PHE A 489 5.83 1.21 -11.58
N VAL A 490 5.38 2.08 -10.68
CA VAL A 490 5.40 3.54 -10.93
C VAL A 490 6.78 4.08 -10.58
N PHE A 491 7.30 3.69 -9.41
CA PHE A 491 8.66 3.99 -8.98
C PHE A 491 9.17 2.98 -7.94
N ALA A 492 10.49 2.94 -7.78
CA ALA A 492 11.18 2.31 -6.66
C ALA A 492 12.33 3.20 -6.19
N ARG A 493 12.37 3.54 -4.90
CA ARG A 493 13.32 4.49 -4.33
C ARG A 493 14.08 3.94 -3.15
N ILE A 494 15.31 4.41 -2.99
CA ILE A 494 16.18 4.11 -1.85
C ILE A 494 16.74 5.42 -1.32
N TYR A 495 16.53 5.70 -0.04
CA TYR A 495 16.95 6.93 0.63
C TYR A 495 18.20 6.70 1.48
N ASN A 496 19.08 7.70 1.52
CA ASN A 496 20.21 7.73 2.44
C ASN A 496 19.74 8.16 3.84
N GLY A 497 19.32 7.20 4.67
CA GLY A 497 18.80 7.45 6.01
C GLY A 497 17.51 6.71 6.33
N ALA A 498 17.28 6.47 7.61
CA ALA A 498 16.00 5.97 8.10
C ALA A 498 15.04 7.15 8.22
N LEU A 499 13.91 7.13 7.52
CA LEU A 499 12.89 8.15 7.75
C LEU A 499 12.24 7.95 9.12
N THR A 500 11.88 9.05 9.78
CA THR A 500 11.02 9.01 10.97
C THR A 500 9.68 8.36 10.61
N GLU A 501 8.93 7.89 11.61
CA GLU A 501 7.58 7.35 11.36
C GLU A 501 6.66 8.37 10.68
N ALA A 502 6.77 9.65 11.07
CA ALA A 502 5.97 10.72 10.50
C ALA A 502 6.34 10.97 9.03
N ALA A 503 7.64 11.04 8.73
CA ALA A 503 8.15 11.22 7.38
C ALA A 503 7.81 10.04 6.46
N ALA A 504 7.96 8.80 6.93
CA ALA A 504 7.58 7.61 6.18
C ALA A 504 6.08 7.56 5.86
N LYS A 505 5.21 7.98 6.79
CA LYS A 505 3.77 8.13 6.54
C LYS A 505 3.47 9.25 5.54
N ALA A 506 4.25 10.33 5.56
CA ALA A 506 4.08 11.47 4.65
C ALA A 506 4.40 11.13 3.18
N LEU A 507 5.15 10.05 2.91
CA LEU A 507 5.36 9.53 1.55
C LEU A 507 4.06 9.04 0.88
N TYR A 508 3.00 8.76 1.66
CA TYR A 508 1.68 8.40 1.14
C TYR A 508 0.89 9.63 0.67
N THR A 509 1.46 10.30 -0.34
CA THR A 509 0.99 11.56 -0.92
C THR A 509 -0.32 11.40 -1.72
N PRO A 510 -1.04 12.50 -2.05
CA PRO A 510 -2.17 12.43 -2.98
C PRO A 510 -1.84 11.76 -4.33
N TYR A 511 -0.61 11.95 -4.83
CA TYR A 511 -0.12 11.28 -6.04
C TYR A 511 0.02 9.76 -5.89
N VAL A 512 0.31 9.25 -4.69
CA VAL A 512 0.34 7.79 -4.44
C VAL A 512 -1.06 7.24 -4.22
N LYS A 513 -1.93 8.03 -3.58
CA LYS A 513 -3.31 7.63 -3.26
C LYS A 513 -4.16 7.36 -4.49
N GLN A 514 -3.99 8.11 -5.58
CA GLN A 514 -4.73 7.86 -6.82
C GLN A 514 -4.55 6.44 -7.38
N PHE A 515 -3.42 5.77 -7.09
CA PHE A 515 -3.17 4.39 -7.53
C PHE A 515 -3.68 3.33 -6.54
N THR A 516 -3.69 3.66 -5.24
CA THR A 516 -3.83 2.69 -4.14
C THR A 516 -5.16 2.77 -3.41
N GLU A 517 -5.79 3.95 -3.41
CA GLU A 517 -7.14 4.16 -2.91
C GLU A 517 -8.12 4.02 -4.09
N PRO A 518 -9.33 3.47 -3.89
CA PRO A 518 -10.37 3.62 -4.89
C PRO A 518 -10.57 5.12 -5.15
N VAL A 519 -10.76 5.48 -6.43
CA VAL A 519 -11.04 6.87 -6.85
C VAL A 519 -12.02 7.48 -5.83
N PRO A 520 -11.65 8.60 -5.18
CA PRO A 520 -12.46 9.18 -4.11
C PRO A 520 -13.91 9.22 -4.55
N ALA A 521 -14.80 8.68 -3.71
CA ALA A 521 -16.21 8.53 -3.98
C ALA A 521 -16.82 9.84 -4.49
N ALA A 522 -16.88 9.96 -5.82
CA ALA A 522 -17.62 10.98 -6.52
C ALA A 522 -18.25 10.34 -7.76
N SER A 523 -19.56 10.17 -7.64
CA SER A 523 -20.56 10.16 -8.72
C SER A 523 -21.02 8.85 -9.39
N ASP A 524 -20.24 7.78 -9.58
CA ASP A 524 -20.84 6.56 -10.17
C ASP A 524 -20.11 5.27 -9.82
N ASP A 525 -20.87 4.18 -9.67
CA ASP A 525 -20.33 2.81 -9.64
C ASP A 525 -20.42 2.10 -11.00
N LEU A 526 -20.91 2.78 -12.04
CA LEU A 526 -20.79 2.33 -13.42
C LEU A 526 -19.35 2.45 -13.92
N VAL A 527 -18.80 1.32 -14.34
CA VAL A 527 -17.50 1.18 -15.00
C VAL A 527 -17.64 1.31 -16.51
N MET A 528 -18.75 0.82 -17.06
CA MET A 528 -19.09 0.98 -18.47
C MET A 528 -20.61 1.11 -18.59
N ASP A 529 -21.09 2.09 -19.37
CA ASP A 529 -22.50 2.25 -19.71
C ASP A 529 -22.64 2.47 -21.22
N CYS A 530 -22.85 1.38 -21.96
CA CYS A 530 -22.90 1.39 -23.41
C CYS A 530 -24.30 1.77 -23.92
N GLN A 531 -24.41 2.97 -24.49
CA GLN A 531 -25.55 3.37 -25.31
C GLN A 531 -25.20 3.23 -26.80
N PHE A 532 -25.97 2.43 -27.54
CA PHE A 532 -25.91 2.45 -29.01
C PHE A 532 -26.64 3.67 -29.55
N THR A 533 -26.10 4.23 -30.63
CA THR A 533 -26.62 5.38 -31.37
C THR A 533 -26.52 5.09 -32.87
N ALA A 534 -27.11 5.93 -33.73
CA ALA A 534 -26.98 5.78 -35.18
C ALA A 534 -25.52 5.75 -35.68
N ASN A 535 -24.56 6.28 -34.90
CA ASN A 535 -23.16 6.45 -35.31
C ASN A 535 -22.18 5.51 -34.58
N GLY A 536 -22.66 4.63 -33.68
CA GLY A 536 -21.77 3.77 -32.90
C GLY A 536 -22.23 3.59 -31.47
N ALA A 537 -21.28 3.42 -30.55
CA ALA A 537 -21.53 3.27 -29.12
C ALA A 537 -20.90 4.43 -28.34
N VAL A 538 -21.62 4.93 -27.33
CA VAL A 538 -21.18 5.98 -26.41
C VAL A 538 -21.09 5.38 -25.01
N ASN A 539 -20.00 5.68 -24.29
CA ASN A 539 -19.84 5.30 -22.88
C ASN A 539 -20.30 6.45 -21.97
N HIS A 540 -21.34 6.21 -21.16
CA HIS A 540 -21.89 7.20 -20.22
C HIS A 540 -21.37 7.06 -18.79
N ALA A 541 -20.46 6.13 -18.53
CA ALA A 541 -19.84 5.98 -17.21
C ALA A 541 -18.95 7.19 -16.89
N MET A 542 -19.43 8.13 -16.07
CA MET A 542 -18.78 9.45 -15.83
C MET A 542 -17.30 9.34 -15.44
N ASN A 543 -16.95 8.40 -14.57
CA ASN A 543 -15.57 8.23 -14.09
C ASN A 543 -14.64 7.53 -15.10
N PHE A 544 -15.21 6.93 -16.15
CA PHE A 544 -14.46 6.12 -17.14
C PHE A 544 -14.79 6.48 -18.59
N GLN A 545 -15.41 7.65 -18.80
CA GLN A 545 -15.87 8.15 -20.10
C GLN A 545 -14.72 8.38 -21.10
N PHE A 546 -13.49 8.53 -20.61
CA PHE A 546 -12.30 8.75 -21.44
C PHE A 546 -11.85 7.48 -22.19
N SER A 547 -12.33 6.30 -21.80
CA SER A 547 -12.15 5.06 -22.55
C SER A 547 -13.34 4.87 -23.51
N PRO A 548 -13.18 5.11 -24.82
CA PRO A 548 -14.28 4.94 -25.77
C PRO A 548 -14.64 3.46 -25.93
N ILE A 549 -15.89 3.20 -26.30
CA ILE A 549 -16.32 1.89 -26.78
C ILE A 549 -16.07 1.88 -28.29
N GLU A 550 -14.98 1.25 -28.70
CA GLU A 550 -14.53 1.25 -30.08
C GLU A 550 -15.25 0.19 -30.90
N MET A 551 -15.80 0.58 -32.05
CA MET A 551 -16.31 -0.37 -33.04
C MET A 551 -15.14 -0.96 -33.84
N VAL A 552 -15.07 -2.28 -33.91
CA VAL A 552 -14.13 -3.04 -34.74
C VAL A 552 -14.91 -3.66 -35.89
N GLY A 553 -14.48 -3.38 -37.12
CA GLY A 553 -15.28 -3.68 -38.32
C GLY A 553 -16.54 -2.79 -38.42
N GLU A 554 -17.40 -3.08 -39.38
CA GLU A 554 -18.71 -2.42 -39.49
C GLU A 554 -19.79 -3.28 -38.82
N VAL A 555 -20.34 -2.77 -37.71
CA VAL A 555 -21.48 -3.40 -37.02
C VAL A 555 -22.73 -2.59 -37.35
N PRO A 556 -23.74 -3.16 -38.05
CA PRO A 556 -24.98 -2.45 -38.34
C PRO A 556 -25.72 -2.06 -37.05
N ILE A 557 -26.15 -0.80 -36.96
CA ILE A 557 -26.96 -0.29 -35.86
C ILE A 557 -28.25 0.31 -36.42
N GLN A 558 -29.40 0.00 -35.80
CA GLN A 558 -30.69 0.57 -36.21
C GLN A 558 -31.56 0.91 -35.00
N TRP A 559 -32.46 1.88 -35.18
CA TRP A 559 -33.52 2.13 -34.20
C TRP A 559 -34.57 1.02 -34.26
N ASN A 560 -34.94 0.48 -33.10
CA ASN A 560 -36.01 -0.50 -32.96
C ASN A 560 -37.18 0.11 -32.18
N GLU A 561 -38.30 0.34 -32.88
CA GLU A 561 -39.51 0.93 -32.31
C GLU A 561 -40.14 0.10 -31.20
N SER A 562 -40.01 -1.24 -31.24
CA SER A 562 -40.66 -2.12 -30.25
C SER A 562 -40.04 -2.01 -28.85
N ILE A 563 -38.74 -1.75 -28.78
CA ILE A 563 -38.00 -1.57 -27.51
C ILE A 563 -37.57 -0.12 -27.29
N GLN A 564 -37.84 0.77 -28.25
CA GLN A 564 -37.47 2.18 -28.26
C GLN A 564 -35.99 2.42 -27.94
N MET A 565 -35.11 1.70 -28.64
CA MET A 565 -33.66 1.75 -28.49
C MET A 565 -32.96 1.54 -29.84
N TYR A 566 -31.74 2.06 -29.98
CA TYR A 566 -30.84 1.56 -31.01
C TYR A 566 -30.30 0.18 -30.61
N GLU A 567 -30.23 -0.74 -31.57
CA GLU A 567 -29.69 -2.08 -31.42
C GLU A 567 -28.54 -2.31 -32.40
N ALA A 568 -27.44 -2.91 -31.93
CA ALA A 568 -26.34 -3.39 -32.76
C ALA A 568 -26.61 -4.83 -33.22
N GLN A 569 -26.36 -5.12 -34.49
CA GLN A 569 -26.64 -6.42 -35.12
C GLN A 569 -25.36 -7.19 -35.42
N PHE A 570 -25.34 -8.46 -35.02
CA PHE A 570 -24.19 -9.34 -35.18
C PHE A 570 -24.58 -10.57 -35.99
N GLN A 571 -23.74 -10.91 -37.00
CA GLN A 571 -23.95 -12.03 -37.91
C GLN A 571 -22.85 -13.09 -37.76
N LYS A 572 -22.46 -13.37 -36.52
CA LYS A 572 -21.52 -14.46 -36.18
C LYS A 572 -20.15 -14.32 -36.87
N ASP A 573 -19.65 -13.09 -36.98
CA ASP A 573 -18.34 -12.78 -37.53
C ASP A 573 -17.37 -12.31 -36.43
N ARG A 574 -16.13 -12.81 -36.49
CA ARG A 574 -15.07 -12.49 -35.53
C ARG A 574 -14.43 -11.12 -35.77
N SER A 575 -14.68 -10.50 -36.91
CA SER A 575 -14.11 -9.20 -37.27
C SER A 575 -15.03 -8.01 -36.97
N THR A 576 -16.25 -8.28 -36.50
CA THR A 576 -17.29 -7.26 -36.23
C THR A 576 -17.77 -7.34 -34.77
N PHE A 577 -17.32 -6.40 -33.93
CA PHE A 577 -17.64 -6.32 -32.50
C PHE A 577 -17.38 -4.90 -31.97
N PHE A 578 -17.77 -4.63 -30.72
CA PHE A 578 -17.26 -3.47 -29.99
C PHE A 578 -16.29 -3.91 -28.90
N LYS A 579 -15.28 -3.09 -28.63
CA LYS A 579 -14.33 -3.31 -27.54
C LYS A 579 -14.31 -2.13 -26.58
N TYR A 580 -14.15 -2.45 -25.30
CA TYR A 580 -13.91 -1.49 -24.24
C TYR A 580 -12.59 -1.83 -23.53
N MET A 581 -11.60 -0.95 -23.61
CA MET A 581 -10.23 -1.17 -23.12
C MET A 581 -10.14 -0.94 -21.60
N LEU A 582 -10.48 -1.95 -20.81
CA LEU A 582 -10.38 -1.93 -19.34
C LEU A 582 -8.93 -1.94 -18.85
N GLY A 583 -8.03 -2.58 -19.59
CA GLY A 583 -6.62 -2.72 -19.27
C GLY A 583 -5.85 -1.41 -19.19
N ASN A 584 -6.44 -0.28 -19.62
CA ASN A 584 -5.82 1.04 -19.51
C ASN A 584 -6.26 1.81 -18.24
N SER A 585 -7.16 1.27 -17.41
CA SER A 585 -7.61 1.93 -16.18
C SER A 585 -7.49 0.99 -14.97
N PRO A 586 -6.40 1.11 -14.20
CA PRO A 586 -6.25 0.42 -12.92
C PRO A 586 -7.43 0.71 -11.96
N ALA A 587 -7.99 1.93 -12.01
CA ALA A 587 -9.15 2.30 -11.22
C ALA A 587 -10.40 1.48 -11.57
N ALA A 588 -10.71 1.31 -12.86
CA ALA A 588 -11.82 0.48 -13.33
C ALA A 588 -11.65 -1.00 -12.90
N MET A 589 -10.44 -1.53 -13.09
CA MET A 589 -10.10 -2.90 -12.73
C MET A 589 -10.16 -3.14 -11.21
N ASN A 590 -9.70 -2.17 -10.42
CA ASN A 590 -9.83 -2.19 -8.96
C ASN A 590 -11.29 -2.21 -8.51
N LEU A 591 -12.17 -1.42 -9.14
CA LEU A 591 -13.59 -1.38 -8.81
C LEU A 591 -14.28 -2.74 -9.04
N ILE A 592 -13.99 -3.41 -10.15
CA ILE A 592 -14.61 -4.72 -10.47
C ILE A 592 -13.90 -5.92 -9.81
N SER A 593 -12.80 -5.70 -9.09
CA SER A 593 -11.97 -6.77 -8.51
C SER A 593 -12.67 -7.56 -7.38
N ASP A 594 -13.43 -6.87 -6.54
CA ASP A 594 -14.08 -7.47 -5.36
C ASP A 594 -15.51 -7.94 -5.65
N ALA A 595 -16.25 -7.17 -6.44
CA ALA A 595 -17.62 -7.48 -6.84
C ALA A 595 -17.97 -6.70 -8.09
N TYR A 596 -18.82 -7.25 -8.93
CA TYR A 596 -19.32 -6.54 -10.10
C TYR A 596 -20.64 -7.12 -10.59
N THR A 597 -21.31 -6.36 -11.46
CA THR A 597 -22.51 -6.79 -12.17
C THR A 597 -22.38 -6.45 -13.65
N ILE A 598 -22.64 -7.40 -14.55
CA ILE A 598 -22.72 -7.17 -15.99
C ILE A 598 -24.17 -7.28 -16.41
N GLU A 599 -24.71 -6.18 -16.94
CA GLU A 599 -26.06 -6.07 -17.48
C GLU A 599 -26.01 -6.21 -19.00
N VAL A 600 -26.85 -7.05 -19.58
CA VAL A 600 -26.96 -7.24 -21.04
C VAL A 600 -28.43 -7.33 -21.43
N TYR A 601 -28.87 -6.49 -22.37
CA TYR A 601 -30.18 -6.62 -23.01
C TYR A 601 -30.00 -6.98 -24.47
N CYS A 602 -30.35 -8.21 -24.84
CA CYS A 602 -30.10 -8.75 -26.16
C CYS A 602 -31.17 -9.74 -26.62
N GLN A 603 -31.18 -10.00 -27.92
CA GLN A 603 -32.01 -10.99 -28.59
C GLN A 603 -31.10 -11.93 -29.39
N ALA A 604 -31.15 -13.23 -29.12
CA ALA A 604 -30.46 -14.21 -29.95
C ALA A 604 -31.25 -14.43 -31.25
N GLU A 605 -30.56 -14.71 -32.35
CA GLU A 605 -31.21 -15.04 -33.63
C GLU A 605 -32.08 -16.32 -33.54
N SER A 606 -31.70 -17.25 -32.66
CA SER A 606 -32.41 -18.51 -32.44
C SER A 606 -32.34 -18.95 -30.98
N ALA A 607 -33.40 -19.59 -30.49
CA ALA A 607 -33.44 -20.26 -29.19
C ALA A 607 -32.48 -21.47 -29.12
N THR A 608 -32.08 -22.02 -30.27
CA THR A 608 -31.08 -23.09 -30.41
C THR A 608 -30.09 -22.72 -31.50
N PRO A 609 -29.09 -21.88 -31.19
CA PRO A 609 -28.06 -21.48 -32.14
C PRO A 609 -27.30 -22.68 -32.73
N SER A 610 -26.80 -22.55 -33.96
CA SER A 610 -26.06 -23.63 -34.65
C SER A 610 -24.68 -23.92 -34.04
N THR A 611 -24.10 -22.98 -33.31
CA THR A 611 -22.90 -23.16 -32.47
C THR A 611 -23.04 -22.33 -31.21
N GLN A 612 -22.13 -22.50 -30.25
CA GLN A 612 -22.04 -21.57 -29.13
C GLN A 612 -21.76 -20.14 -29.62
N ILE A 613 -22.45 -19.17 -29.03
CA ILE A 613 -22.32 -17.73 -29.30
C ILE A 613 -22.23 -16.97 -27.97
N ARG A 614 -21.54 -15.82 -27.96
CA ARG A 614 -21.34 -15.01 -26.76
C ARG A 614 -21.73 -13.56 -27.02
N PRO A 615 -22.79 -13.01 -26.37
CA PRO A 615 -23.13 -11.60 -26.51
C PRO A 615 -22.04 -10.68 -25.96
N VAL A 616 -21.40 -11.09 -24.85
CA VAL A 616 -20.34 -10.33 -24.20
C VAL A 616 -19.30 -11.25 -23.56
N GLY A 617 -18.06 -10.79 -23.44
CA GLY A 617 -17.04 -11.51 -22.69
C GLY A 617 -15.67 -10.85 -22.64
N PHE A 618 -14.96 -11.13 -21.55
CA PHE A 618 -13.53 -10.88 -21.37
C PHE A 618 -12.66 -11.89 -22.14
N ILE A 619 -11.34 -11.85 -21.98
CA ILE A 619 -10.38 -12.69 -22.72
C ILE A 619 -10.77 -14.18 -22.73
N SER A 620 -10.65 -14.80 -23.90
CA SER A 620 -10.92 -16.23 -24.12
C SER A 620 -10.18 -17.12 -23.10
N ASN A 621 -10.94 -17.93 -22.37
CA ASN A 621 -10.56 -18.79 -21.24
C ASN A 621 -10.52 -18.15 -19.84
N TYR A 622 -10.74 -16.84 -19.72
CA TYR A 622 -10.69 -16.08 -18.46
C TYR A 622 -11.82 -15.05 -18.38
N GLY A 623 -11.89 -14.37 -17.24
CA GLY A 623 -12.82 -13.26 -17.02
C GLY A 623 -14.30 -13.64 -17.08
N ALA A 624 -15.15 -12.62 -16.97
CA ALA A 624 -16.58 -12.80 -17.05
C ALA A 624 -17.07 -13.06 -18.48
N GLY A 625 -18.26 -13.62 -18.64
CA GLY A 625 -18.91 -13.67 -19.96
C GLY A 625 -20.27 -14.32 -19.92
N LEU A 626 -21.04 -14.07 -20.97
CA LEU A 626 -22.35 -14.67 -21.24
C LEU A 626 -22.23 -15.60 -22.45
N GLN A 627 -22.77 -16.80 -22.35
CA GLN A 627 -22.75 -17.81 -23.40
C GLN A 627 -24.15 -18.34 -23.65
N MET A 628 -24.44 -18.60 -24.92
CA MET A 628 -25.66 -19.27 -25.36
C MET A 628 -25.24 -20.54 -26.10
N THR A 629 -25.75 -21.70 -25.66
CA THR A 629 -25.34 -23.01 -26.19
C THR A 629 -26.28 -23.51 -27.29
N THR A 630 -25.84 -24.51 -28.04
CA THR A 630 -26.64 -25.14 -29.10
C THR A 630 -27.88 -25.89 -28.58
N LYS A 631 -27.93 -26.16 -27.27
CA LYS A 631 -29.08 -26.77 -26.58
C LYS A 631 -30.09 -25.73 -26.06
N GLY A 632 -29.82 -24.44 -26.29
CA GLY A 632 -30.61 -23.35 -25.71
C GLY A 632 -30.38 -23.18 -24.22
N GLU A 633 -29.21 -23.56 -23.69
CA GLU A 633 -28.81 -23.22 -22.32
C GLU A 633 -28.19 -21.81 -22.33
N VAL A 634 -28.48 -21.04 -21.29
CA VAL A 634 -27.78 -19.77 -21.01
C VAL A 634 -26.72 -20.05 -19.96
N GLY A 635 -25.45 -19.83 -20.33
CA GLY A 635 -24.29 -19.98 -19.48
C GLY A 635 -23.67 -18.64 -19.08
N TYR A 636 -23.13 -18.55 -17.88
CA TYR A 636 -22.33 -17.41 -17.44
C TYR A 636 -21.09 -17.87 -16.68
N ALA A 637 -20.08 -17.02 -16.66
CA ALA A 637 -18.87 -17.20 -15.86
C ALA A 637 -18.47 -15.86 -15.27
N THR A 638 -17.88 -15.89 -14.07
CA THR A 638 -17.50 -14.67 -13.34
C THR A 638 -16.02 -14.57 -12.97
N THR A 639 -15.25 -15.64 -13.13
CA THR A 639 -13.80 -15.75 -13.41
C THR A 639 -13.34 -17.14 -12.95
N THR A 640 -12.31 -17.70 -13.59
CA THR A 640 -11.43 -18.68 -12.92
C THR A 640 -10.01 -18.56 -13.49
N MET A 641 -9.16 -17.77 -12.83
CA MET A 641 -7.72 -18.02 -12.80
C MET A 641 -7.45 -18.72 -11.46
N GLY A 642 -7.36 -20.05 -11.48
CA GLY A 642 -6.96 -20.83 -10.31
C GLY A 642 -5.80 -21.72 -10.70
N TYR A 643 -4.69 -21.67 -9.98
CA TYR A 643 -3.60 -22.63 -10.19
C TYR A 643 -3.94 -23.93 -9.46
N ASN A 644 -3.91 -25.05 -10.18
CA ASN A 644 -3.92 -26.38 -9.59
C ASN A 644 -2.64 -26.58 -8.76
N SER A 645 -2.66 -27.54 -7.84
CA SER A 645 -1.48 -27.91 -7.03
C SER A 645 -0.30 -28.39 -7.87
N ASP A 646 -0.54 -28.76 -9.13
CA ASP A 646 0.46 -29.16 -10.12
C ASP A 646 0.93 -28.00 -11.03
N GLY A 647 0.48 -26.77 -10.77
CA GLY A 647 0.81 -25.57 -11.56
C GLY A 647 -0.03 -25.36 -12.82
N THR A 648 -0.98 -26.24 -13.14
CA THR A 648 -1.85 -26.05 -14.31
C THR A 648 -2.97 -25.03 -14.04
N VAL A 649 -3.38 -24.26 -15.06
CA VAL A 649 -4.40 -23.21 -14.92
C VAL A 649 -5.80 -23.79 -15.09
N THR A 650 -6.71 -23.43 -14.19
CA THR A 650 -8.15 -23.71 -14.30
C THR A 650 -8.74 -22.87 -15.43
N LYS A 651 -9.43 -23.49 -16.38
CA LYS A 651 -10.18 -22.76 -17.41
C LYS A 651 -11.47 -22.18 -16.85
N LYS A 652 -11.93 -21.05 -17.38
CA LYS A 652 -13.27 -20.45 -17.19
C LYS A 652 -14.34 -21.52 -16.94
N LEU A 653 -14.84 -21.59 -15.70
CA LEU A 653 -15.96 -22.45 -15.35
C LEU A 653 -17.27 -21.77 -15.72
N TRP A 654 -18.07 -22.47 -16.52
CA TRP A 654 -19.38 -22.00 -16.96
C TRP A 654 -20.47 -22.64 -16.10
N ASN A 655 -21.28 -21.79 -15.49
CA ASN A 655 -22.54 -22.19 -14.88
C ASN A 655 -23.63 -22.06 -15.92
N THR A 656 -24.39 -23.13 -16.17
CA THR A 656 -25.45 -23.16 -17.19
C THR A 656 -26.81 -23.39 -16.56
N THR A 657 -27.82 -22.78 -17.18
CA THR A 657 -29.24 -23.08 -16.95
C THR A 657 -29.65 -24.38 -17.67
N ASP A 658 -30.89 -24.82 -17.46
CA ASP A 658 -31.44 -25.99 -18.15
C ASP A 658 -31.59 -25.75 -19.67
N ALA A 659 -31.57 -26.83 -20.44
CA ALA A 659 -31.78 -26.77 -21.88
C ALA A 659 -33.17 -26.16 -22.23
N GLY A 660 -33.20 -25.32 -23.25
CA GLY A 660 -34.41 -24.58 -23.67
C GLY A 660 -34.70 -23.30 -22.89
N THR A 661 -33.82 -22.88 -21.97
CA THR A 661 -33.96 -21.59 -21.26
C THR A 661 -33.83 -20.37 -22.19
N LEU A 662 -32.97 -20.47 -23.22
CA LEU A 662 -32.76 -19.41 -24.20
C LEU A 662 -34.01 -19.24 -25.08
N THR A 663 -34.45 -17.99 -25.23
CA THR A 663 -35.55 -17.62 -26.13
C THR A 663 -35.05 -16.86 -27.35
N GLY A 664 -35.85 -16.83 -28.42
CA GLY A 664 -35.65 -15.93 -29.55
C GLY A 664 -36.11 -14.49 -29.29
N ASP A 665 -36.65 -14.20 -28.10
CA ASP A 665 -37.12 -12.88 -27.71
C ASP A 665 -36.04 -12.05 -27.03
N TYR A 666 -36.26 -10.73 -26.99
CA TYR A 666 -35.45 -9.81 -26.19
C TYR A 666 -35.46 -10.21 -24.72
N THR A 667 -34.27 -10.42 -24.17
CA THR A 667 -34.07 -10.92 -22.81
C THR A 667 -33.05 -10.08 -22.07
N HIS A 668 -33.36 -9.80 -20.82
CA HIS A 668 -32.49 -9.05 -19.92
C HIS A 668 -31.71 -10.00 -19.02
N TYR A 669 -30.38 -10.00 -19.15
CA TYR A 669 -29.45 -10.82 -18.40
C TYR A 669 -28.65 -9.95 -17.42
N LEU A 670 -28.54 -10.39 -16.18
CA LEU A 670 -27.63 -9.81 -15.19
C LEU A 670 -26.72 -10.90 -14.66
N ILE A 671 -25.42 -10.75 -14.86
CA ILE A 671 -24.39 -11.57 -14.25
C ILE A 671 -23.88 -10.83 -13.01
N VAL A 672 -24.03 -11.42 -11.83
CA VAL A 672 -23.60 -10.81 -10.56
C VAL A 672 -22.48 -11.65 -9.96
N TYR A 673 -21.43 -11.00 -9.48
CA TYR A 673 -20.30 -11.63 -8.78
C TYR A 673 -20.01 -10.89 -7.49
N ASP A 674 -19.81 -11.64 -6.40
CA ASP A 674 -19.37 -11.11 -5.13
C ASP A 674 -18.33 -12.06 -4.51
N ARG A 675 -17.07 -11.64 -4.58
CA ARG A 675 -15.93 -12.42 -4.10
C ARG A 675 -15.95 -12.58 -2.59
N LYS A 676 -16.26 -11.50 -1.85
CA LYS A 676 -16.21 -11.47 -0.38
C LYS A 676 -17.32 -12.31 0.23
N ASN A 677 -18.48 -12.34 -0.44
CA ASN A 677 -19.62 -13.13 -0.02
C ASN A 677 -19.70 -14.51 -0.72
N HIS A 678 -18.68 -14.87 -1.52
CA HIS A 678 -18.53 -16.19 -2.15
C HIS A 678 -19.72 -16.63 -3.00
N PHE A 679 -20.24 -15.75 -3.87
CA PHE A 679 -21.29 -16.15 -4.80
C PHE A 679 -21.16 -15.52 -6.20
N SER A 680 -21.75 -16.20 -7.16
CA SER A 680 -22.09 -15.64 -8.46
C SER A 680 -23.49 -16.05 -8.88
N ARG A 681 -24.17 -15.19 -9.64
CA ARG A 681 -25.57 -15.36 -9.99
C ARG A 681 -25.85 -14.92 -11.41
N LEU A 682 -26.85 -15.56 -12.01
CA LEU A 682 -27.48 -15.12 -13.24
C LEU A 682 -28.94 -14.80 -12.96
N TYR A 683 -29.37 -13.60 -13.33
CA TYR A 683 -30.78 -13.25 -13.40
C TYR A 683 -31.19 -13.16 -14.87
N ILE A 684 -32.38 -13.71 -15.16
CA ILE A 684 -33.02 -13.63 -16.47
C ILE A 684 -34.37 -12.94 -16.26
N ASN A 685 -34.57 -11.82 -16.95
CA ASN A 685 -35.78 -10.99 -16.83
C ASN A 685 -36.11 -10.62 -15.36
N GLY A 686 -35.07 -10.38 -14.55
CA GLY A 686 -35.17 -9.98 -13.16
C GLY A 686 -35.37 -11.14 -12.17
N LYS A 687 -35.54 -12.37 -12.66
CA LYS A 687 -35.67 -13.57 -11.84
C LYS A 687 -34.34 -14.29 -11.72
N LEU A 688 -34.00 -14.73 -10.50
CA LEU A 688 -32.81 -15.55 -10.27
C LEU A 688 -32.94 -16.87 -11.03
N ALA A 689 -32.08 -17.07 -12.03
CA ALA A 689 -32.06 -18.25 -12.89
C ALA A 689 -30.96 -19.24 -12.50
N SER A 690 -29.87 -18.74 -11.92
CA SER A 690 -28.78 -19.58 -11.41
C SER A 690 -28.09 -18.88 -10.24
N ASN A 691 -27.71 -19.65 -9.23
CA ASN A 691 -26.93 -19.21 -8.08
C ASN A 691 -25.83 -20.22 -7.82
N HIS A 692 -24.58 -19.77 -7.90
CA HIS A 692 -23.39 -20.56 -7.70
C HIS A 692 -22.64 -20.09 -6.46
N VAL A 693 -22.25 -21.04 -5.61
CA VAL A 693 -21.37 -20.75 -4.47
C VAL A 693 -19.93 -20.79 -4.98
N VAL A 694 -19.27 -19.64 -4.91
CA VAL A 694 -17.93 -19.45 -5.44
C VAL A 694 -16.92 -20.00 -4.44
N SER A 695 -16.19 -21.04 -4.81
CA SER A 695 -15.10 -21.56 -3.99
C SER A 695 -13.94 -20.55 -3.89
N ASN A 696 -13.03 -20.71 -2.93
CA ASN A 696 -11.82 -19.87 -2.83
C ASN A 696 -10.99 -19.85 -4.13
N ARG A 697 -11.07 -20.90 -4.95
CA ARG A 697 -10.38 -21.02 -6.24
C ARG A 697 -11.08 -20.21 -7.35
N GLU A 698 -12.39 -20.06 -7.27
CA GLU A 698 -13.22 -19.29 -8.21
C GLU A 698 -13.37 -17.84 -7.76
N ALA A 699 -13.07 -17.55 -6.49
CA ALA A 699 -13.01 -16.22 -5.88
C ALA A 699 -11.75 -15.45 -6.32
N SER A 700 -11.31 -15.63 -7.57
CA SER A 700 -10.19 -14.88 -8.15
C SER A 700 -10.58 -13.42 -8.37
N HIS A 701 -9.60 -12.52 -8.32
CA HIS A 701 -9.78 -11.14 -8.80
C HIS A 701 -9.54 -11.09 -10.31
N PHE A 702 -9.91 -9.98 -10.95
CA PHE A 702 -9.38 -9.66 -12.26
C PHE A 702 -7.87 -9.43 -12.13
N ASP A 703 -7.07 -10.17 -12.88
CA ASP A 703 -5.68 -9.78 -13.14
C ASP A 703 -5.74 -8.48 -13.95
N TYR A 704 -4.92 -7.48 -13.64
CA TYR A 704 -4.77 -6.38 -14.58
C TYR A 704 -3.86 -6.86 -15.70
N ALA A 705 -4.28 -6.73 -16.95
CA ALA A 705 -3.37 -6.75 -18.07
C ALA A 705 -3.58 -5.48 -18.92
N PRO A 706 -2.51 -4.74 -19.29
CA PRO A 706 -2.61 -3.56 -20.16
C PRO A 706 -3.39 -3.78 -21.45
N ALA A 707 -3.40 -5.03 -21.94
CA ALA A 707 -4.10 -5.44 -23.15
C ALA A 707 -5.49 -6.04 -22.87
N GLU A 708 -6.03 -5.93 -21.65
CA GLU A 708 -7.37 -6.42 -21.35
C GLU A 708 -8.45 -5.53 -21.93
N TRP A 709 -9.39 -6.18 -22.60
CA TRP A 709 -10.55 -5.53 -23.15
C TRP A 709 -11.78 -6.42 -23.00
N PHE A 710 -12.92 -5.76 -22.93
CA PHE A 710 -14.23 -6.38 -22.87
C PHE A 710 -14.89 -6.30 -24.24
N ALA A 711 -15.37 -7.43 -24.75
CA ALA A 711 -16.04 -7.51 -26.04
C ALA A 711 -17.57 -7.42 -25.89
N ILE A 712 -18.21 -6.66 -26.78
CA ILE A 712 -19.65 -6.69 -27.04
C ILE A 712 -19.84 -7.21 -28.47
N GLY A 713 -20.64 -8.27 -28.64
CA GLY A 713 -20.77 -9.00 -29.92
C GLY A 713 -19.86 -10.23 -30.04
N GLY A 714 -19.22 -10.66 -28.96
CA GLY A 714 -18.34 -11.81 -28.95
C GLY A 714 -17.61 -11.94 -27.62
N GLU A 715 -16.41 -12.50 -27.68
CA GLU A 715 -15.48 -12.59 -26.56
C GLU A 715 -14.11 -12.05 -26.98
N ALA A 716 -13.41 -11.39 -26.04
CA ALA A 716 -12.06 -10.90 -26.30
C ALA A 716 -11.10 -12.05 -26.61
N ASN A 717 -10.14 -11.82 -27.52
CA ASN A 717 -9.20 -12.85 -27.97
C ASN A 717 -8.15 -13.18 -26.89
N GLY A 718 -7.50 -14.36 -26.98
CA GLY A 718 -6.75 -15.03 -25.91
C GLY A 718 -5.58 -14.28 -25.23
N VAL A 719 -5.06 -14.90 -24.16
CA VAL A 719 -4.21 -14.32 -23.10
C VAL A 719 -3.05 -13.46 -23.61
N PHE A 720 -3.05 -12.18 -23.24
CA PHE A 720 -2.03 -11.19 -23.58
C PHE A 720 -1.85 -10.92 -25.09
N SER A 721 -2.81 -11.32 -25.92
CA SER A 721 -2.84 -10.91 -27.32
C SER A 721 -3.08 -9.40 -27.40
N THR A 722 -2.14 -8.67 -28.01
CA THR A 722 -2.33 -7.26 -28.38
C THR A 722 -3.20 -7.10 -29.64
N SER A 723 -3.61 -8.21 -30.26
CA SER A 723 -4.49 -8.18 -31.43
C SER A 723 -5.91 -7.83 -31.01
N THR A 724 -6.27 -6.56 -31.19
CA THR A 724 -7.62 -6.03 -30.98
C THR A 724 -8.44 -5.99 -32.27
N THR A 725 -8.01 -6.68 -33.33
CA THR A 725 -8.64 -6.64 -34.67
C THR A 725 -9.50 -7.87 -34.96
N SER A 726 -9.56 -8.84 -34.04
CA SER A 726 -10.41 -10.03 -34.14
C SER A 726 -10.82 -10.53 -32.75
N GLY A 727 -12.06 -10.98 -32.61
CA GLY A 727 -12.61 -11.61 -31.40
C GLY A 727 -12.73 -13.15 -31.51
N SER A 728 -13.29 -13.76 -30.47
CA SER A 728 -13.65 -15.18 -30.40
C SER A 728 -15.13 -15.38 -30.09
N TYR A 729 -15.67 -16.56 -30.40
CA TYR A 729 -17.08 -16.94 -30.13
C TYR A 729 -18.11 -15.86 -30.50
N PRO A 730 -18.13 -15.40 -31.77
CA PRO A 730 -18.89 -14.23 -32.18
C PRO A 730 -20.39 -14.43 -31.96
N PHE A 731 -21.08 -13.33 -31.66
CA PHE A 731 -22.52 -13.35 -31.41
C PHE A 731 -23.33 -13.43 -32.71
N SER A 732 -24.52 -14.05 -32.64
CA SER A 732 -25.52 -14.03 -33.72
C SER A 732 -26.83 -13.54 -33.12
N GLY A 733 -27.22 -12.30 -33.43
CA GLY A 733 -28.36 -11.65 -32.80
C GLY A 733 -28.18 -10.14 -32.67
N LYS A 734 -28.93 -9.54 -31.74
CA LYS A 734 -29.00 -8.10 -31.53
C LYS A 734 -28.71 -7.75 -30.08
N ILE A 735 -27.99 -6.66 -29.83
CA ILE A 735 -27.69 -6.15 -28.48
C ILE A 735 -28.14 -4.69 -28.41
N ALA A 736 -28.92 -4.34 -27.38
CA ALA A 736 -29.47 -2.99 -27.21
C ALA A 736 -28.86 -2.22 -26.03
N ALA A 737 -28.35 -2.92 -25.01
CA ALA A 737 -27.59 -2.28 -23.92
C ALA A 737 -26.61 -3.25 -23.28
N VAL A 738 -25.48 -2.70 -22.82
CA VAL A 738 -24.52 -3.40 -21.96
C VAL A 738 -24.01 -2.45 -20.89
N ARG A 739 -24.01 -2.86 -19.62
CA ARG A 739 -23.42 -2.09 -18.52
C ARG A 739 -22.55 -2.96 -17.62
N ILE A 740 -21.56 -2.34 -16.98
CA ILE A 740 -20.72 -2.96 -15.96
C ILE A 740 -20.79 -2.07 -14.72
N TYR A 741 -21.26 -2.62 -13.60
CA TYR A 741 -21.22 -1.99 -12.29
C TYR A 741 -20.05 -2.56 -11.49
N GLY A 742 -19.26 -1.72 -10.83
CA GLY A 742 -18.19 -2.08 -9.89
C GLY A 742 -18.69 -2.57 -8.52
N ARG A 743 -19.81 -3.28 -8.50
CA ARG A 743 -20.43 -3.87 -7.30
C ARG A 743 -21.40 -4.99 -7.65
N SER A 744 -21.71 -5.81 -6.64
CA SER A 744 -22.87 -6.69 -6.67
C SER A 744 -24.17 -5.88 -6.52
N ILE A 745 -25.26 -6.39 -7.09
CA ILE A 745 -26.61 -5.83 -6.93
C ILE A 745 -27.51 -6.80 -6.17
N SER A 746 -28.58 -6.26 -5.58
CA SER A 746 -29.59 -7.05 -4.86
C SER A 746 -30.59 -7.72 -5.81
N ASP A 747 -31.32 -8.73 -5.32
CA ASP A 747 -32.43 -9.35 -6.06
C ASP A 747 -33.50 -8.31 -6.45
N ALA A 748 -33.77 -7.34 -5.57
CA ALA A 748 -34.73 -6.28 -5.80
C ALA A 748 -34.27 -5.31 -6.91
N ASP A 749 -32.98 -4.98 -6.96
CA ASP A 749 -32.42 -4.16 -8.05
C ASP A 749 -32.39 -4.92 -9.36
N ALA A 750 -32.09 -6.21 -9.34
CA ALA A 750 -32.12 -7.05 -10.53
C ALA A 750 -33.52 -7.06 -11.17
N LEU A 751 -34.56 -7.13 -10.35
CA LEU A 751 -35.95 -7.01 -10.81
C LEU A 751 -36.23 -5.61 -11.38
N LYS A 752 -35.92 -4.54 -10.64
CA LYS A 752 -36.16 -3.15 -11.06
C LYS A 752 -35.48 -2.79 -12.37
N LEU A 753 -34.18 -3.12 -12.52
CA LEU A 753 -33.43 -2.92 -13.77
C LEU A 753 -34.12 -3.66 -14.92
N SER A 754 -34.53 -4.90 -14.67
CA SER A 754 -35.16 -5.72 -15.70
C SER A 754 -36.54 -5.24 -16.12
N GLU A 755 -37.33 -4.72 -15.19
CA GLU A 755 -38.60 -4.06 -15.49
C GLU A 755 -38.38 -2.77 -16.28
N ALA A 756 -37.41 -1.95 -15.89
CA ALA A 756 -37.06 -0.72 -16.61
C ALA A 756 -36.63 -0.99 -18.05
N MET A 757 -35.81 -2.03 -18.28
CA MET A 757 -35.34 -2.40 -19.62
C MET A 757 -36.45 -2.98 -20.50
N ARG A 758 -37.39 -3.77 -19.93
CA ARG A 758 -38.46 -4.44 -20.71
C ARG A 758 -39.69 -3.56 -20.92
N GLN A 759 -40.12 -2.82 -19.90
CA GLN A 759 -41.32 -1.99 -19.96
C GLN A 759 -41.01 -0.60 -20.51
N ARG A 760 -39.75 -0.16 -20.39
CA ARG A 760 -39.30 1.15 -20.84
C ARG A 760 -40.21 2.26 -20.30
N THR A 761 -40.62 2.14 -19.05
CA THR A 761 -41.53 3.07 -18.38
C THR A 761 -41.19 3.04 -16.89
N LEU A 762 -41.01 4.21 -16.28
CA LEU A 762 -40.64 4.34 -14.87
C LEU A 762 -41.54 5.35 -14.18
N SER A 763 -42.03 5.01 -12.99
CA SER A 763 -42.89 5.86 -12.18
C SER A 763 -42.12 6.48 -11.01
N PHE A 764 -42.38 7.76 -10.77
CA PHE A 764 -41.75 8.55 -9.71
C PHE A 764 -42.82 9.29 -8.92
N THR A 765 -42.50 9.62 -7.67
CA THR A 765 -43.39 10.41 -6.81
C THR A 765 -42.65 11.63 -6.29
N THR A 766 -43.26 12.81 -6.41
CA THR A 766 -42.69 14.04 -5.86
C THR A 766 -42.71 14.03 -4.33
N ASN A 767 -41.78 14.75 -3.71
CA ASN A 767 -41.73 14.91 -2.27
C ASN A 767 -42.82 15.90 -1.78
N SER A 768 -42.84 16.21 -0.47
CA SER A 768 -43.83 17.14 0.09
C SER A 768 -43.75 18.60 -0.43
N LYS A 769 -42.74 18.91 -1.24
CA LYS A 769 -42.49 20.22 -1.86
C LYS A 769 -42.51 20.15 -3.40
N GLY A 770 -42.94 19.03 -3.98
CA GLY A 770 -43.08 18.87 -5.43
C GLY A 770 -41.81 18.43 -6.15
N TYR A 771 -40.73 18.07 -5.45
CA TYR A 771 -39.47 17.64 -6.08
C TYR A 771 -39.30 16.12 -6.14
N ALA A 772 -38.78 15.60 -7.24
CA ALA A 772 -38.34 14.22 -7.39
C ALA A 772 -36.92 14.17 -7.98
N THR A 773 -36.07 13.29 -7.45
CA THR A 773 -34.75 12.99 -8.03
C THR A 773 -34.90 11.92 -9.10
N VAL A 774 -34.32 12.14 -10.28
CA VAL A 774 -34.50 11.26 -11.44
C VAL A 774 -33.17 11.04 -12.14
N CYS A 775 -32.90 9.79 -12.52
CA CYS A 775 -31.87 9.40 -13.47
C CYS A 775 -32.31 8.11 -14.19
N VAL A 776 -32.56 8.18 -15.49
CA VAL A 776 -33.15 7.05 -16.24
C VAL A 776 -32.28 6.61 -17.42
N PRO A 777 -32.22 5.31 -17.74
CA PRO A 777 -31.37 4.75 -18.80
C PRO A 777 -31.98 4.91 -20.21
N PHE A 778 -32.59 6.06 -20.48
CA PHE A 778 -33.17 6.43 -21.76
C PHE A 778 -33.42 7.93 -21.82
N ALA A 779 -33.34 8.52 -23.02
CA ALA A 779 -33.83 9.88 -23.22
C ALA A 779 -35.35 9.90 -22.99
N THR A 780 -35.87 10.93 -22.31
CA THR A 780 -37.27 10.98 -21.89
C THR A 780 -37.85 12.38 -22.04
N VAL A 781 -39.15 12.46 -22.31
CA VAL A 781 -39.86 13.75 -22.40
C VAL A 781 -40.22 14.21 -21.00
N VAL A 782 -39.94 15.47 -20.67
CA VAL A 782 -40.38 16.08 -19.41
C VAL A 782 -41.92 16.16 -19.41
N PRO A 783 -42.61 15.62 -18.39
CA PRO A 783 -44.06 15.67 -18.35
C PRO A 783 -44.61 17.11 -18.30
N ASP A 784 -45.80 17.32 -18.86
CA ASP A 784 -46.46 18.63 -18.83
C ASP A 784 -46.62 19.16 -17.39
N GLY A 785 -46.28 20.43 -17.19
CA GLY A 785 -46.31 21.08 -15.87
C GLY A 785 -45.08 20.80 -15.00
N TYR A 786 -44.11 19.99 -15.46
CA TYR A 786 -42.85 19.77 -14.76
C TYR A 786 -41.72 20.63 -15.32
N THR A 787 -40.77 20.97 -14.45
CA THR A 787 -39.50 21.62 -14.82
C THR A 787 -38.35 20.76 -14.31
N ALA A 788 -37.35 20.52 -15.17
CA ALA A 788 -36.14 19.80 -14.82
C ALA A 788 -35.01 20.76 -14.45
N TYR A 789 -34.33 20.45 -13.35
CA TYR A 789 -33.24 21.23 -12.82
C TYR A 789 -31.96 20.39 -12.71
N ILE A 790 -30.83 21.02 -13.00
CA ILE A 790 -29.50 20.55 -12.60
C ILE A 790 -29.04 21.32 -11.36
N VAL A 791 -28.06 20.77 -10.63
CA VAL A 791 -27.30 21.57 -9.66
C VAL A 791 -26.13 22.20 -10.41
N SER A 792 -26.16 23.52 -10.63
CA SER A 792 -25.12 24.21 -11.42
C SER A 792 -23.94 24.63 -10.56
N GLU A 793 -24.16 24.95 -9.29
CA GLU A 793 -23.13 25.40 -8.36
C GLU A 793 -23.53 25.21 -6.90
N ILE A 794 -22.54 25.28 -6.01
CA ILE A 794 -22.70 25.29 -4.56
C ILE A 794 -22.12 26.60 -4.03
N THR A 795 -22.96 27.42 -3.38
CA THR A 795 -22.61 28.75 -2.87
C THR A 795 -22.77 28.78 -1.35
N GLY A 796 -21.67 28.65 -0.62
CA GLY A 796 -21.70 28.65 0.85
C GLY A 796 -22.52 27.48 1.43
N THR A 797 -23.77 27.76 1.84
CA THR A 797 -24.70 26.76 2.40
C THR A 797 -25.91 26.49 1.49
N THR A 798 -25.83 26.87 0.22
CA THR A 798 -26.91 26.68 -0.77
C THR A 798 -26.42 25.94 -1.99
N VAL A 799 -27.30 25.14 -2.58
CA VAL A 799 -27.16 24.62 -3.94
C VAL A 799 -28.02 25.46 -4.86
N VAL A 800 -27.49 25.79 -6.03
CA VAL A 800 -28.22 26.55 -7.04
C VAL A 800 -28.79 25.58 -8.05
N LEU A 801 -30.12 25.51 -8.10
CA LEU A 801 -30.87 24.77 -9.10
C LEU A 801 -31.08 25.65 -10.33
N GLN A 802 -30.61 25.16 -11.46
CA GLN A 802 -30.75 25.81 -12.75
C GLN A 802 -31.73 25.03 -13.62
N PRO A 803 -32.81 25.66 -14.12
CA PRO A 803 -33.76 24.98 -15.01
C PRO A 803 -33.09 24.72 -16.36
N VAL A 804 -33.25 23.50 -16.87
CA VAL A 804 -32.67 23.04 -18.15
C VAL A 804 -33.71 22.56 -19.15
N ALA A 805 -34.90 22.16 -18.68
CA ALA A 805 -35.99 21.69 -19.53
C ALA A 805 -37.36 21.89 -18.83
N THR A 806 -38.41 22.01 -19.63
CA THR A 806 -39.80 22.14 -19.21
C THR A 806 -40.70 21.13 -19.95
N GLY A 807 -41.98 21.04 -19.58
CA GLY A 807 -42.92 20.11 -20.21
C GLY A 807 -42.84 20.08 -21.74
N GLY A 808 -42.65 18.89 -22.30
CA GLY A 808 -42.47 18.64 -23.74
C GLY A 808 -41.01 18.62 -24.23
N ASP A 809 -40.08 19.20 -23.47
CA ASP A 809 -38.64 19.12 -23.78
C ASP A 809 -38.10 17.71 -23.51
N VAL A 810 -36.99 17.35 -24.16
CA VAL A 810 -36.36 16.02 -24.04
C VAL A 810 -35.14 16.11 -23.13
N LEU A 811 -35.11 15.28 -22.09
CA LEU A 811 -33.92 15.01 -21.29
C LEU A 811 -33.06 13.93 -21.96
N PRO A 812 -31.73 14.08 -21.99
CA PRO A 812 -30.86 13.08 -22.58
C PRO A 812 -30.80 11.79 -21.75
N TYR A 813 -30.30 10.73 -22.38
CA TYR A 813 -30.00 9.46 -21.71
C TYR A 813 -29.14 9.68 -20.46
N GLY A 814 -29.51 9.05 -19.34
CA GLY A 814 -28.72 9.10 -18.11
C GLY A 814 -28.74 10.43 -17.35
N ALA A 815 -29.50 11.43 -17.81
CA ALA A 815 -29.54 12.74 -17.16
C ALA A 815 -29.95 12.66 -15.69
N ALA A 816 -29.05 13.02 -14.78
CA ALA A 816 -29.31 13.14 -13.36
C ALA A 816 -29.95 14.50 -13.05
N VAL A 817 -31.27 14.56 -12.88
CA VAL A 817 -32.00 15.83 -12.70
C VAL A 817 -32.91 15.80 -11.48
N ILE A 818 -33.30 16.98 -11.03
CA ILE A 818 -34.41 17.16 -10.10
C ILE A 818 -35.60 17.64 -10.91
N LEU A 819 -36.69 16.88 -10.92
CA LEU A 819 -37.96 17.32 -11.50
C LEU A 819 -38.80 18.00 -10.43
N GLN A 820 -39.28 19.21 -10.70
CA GLN A 820 -40.27 19.90 -9.89
C GLN A 820 -41.62 19.87 -10.60
N GLY A 821 -42.62 19.26 -9.97
CA GLY A 821 -44.00 19.20 -10.45
C GLY A 821 -44.92 20.20 -9.74
N PRO A 822 -46.16 20.36 -10.22
CA PRO A 822 -47.13 21.32 -9.68
C PRO A 822 -47.69 20.89 -8.32
N GLU A 823 -47.66 19.59 -8.01
CA GLU A 823 -48.28 19.01 -6.82
C GLU A 823 -47.26 18.24 -5.96
N ALA A 824 -47.44 18.35 -4.64
CA ALA A 824 -46.67 17.57 -3.67
C ALA A 824 -47.21 16.13 -3.58
N LYS A 825 -46.31 15.14 -3.48
CA LYS A 825 -46.68 13.70 -3.44
C LYS A 825 -47.45 13.21 -4.67
N ALA A 826 -47.29 13.87 -5.81
CA ALA A 826 -47.88 13.46 -7.07
C ALA A 826 -47.02 12.39 -7.74
N THR A 827 -47.67 11.36 -8.29
CA THR A 827 -47.01 10.34 -9.09
C THR A 827 -47.05 10.72 -10.56
N PHE A 828 -45.93 10.56 -11.25
CA PHE A 828 -45.80 10.76 -12.68
C PHE A 828 -44.95 9.66 -13.30
N THR A 829 -45.06 9.52 -14.61
CA THR A 829 -44.40 8.45 -15.36
C THR A 829 -43.51 9.03 -16.43
N LEU A 830 -42.31 8.47 -16.57
CA LEU A 830 -41.36 8.77 -17.62
C LEU A 830 -41.29 7.61 -18.61
N THR A 831 -41.38 7.95 -19.89
CA THR A 831 -41.28 7.02 -21.02
C THR A 831 -40.17 7.48 -21.97
N PRO A 832 -39.56 6.59 -22.77
CA PRO A 832 -38.59 6.96 -23.78
C PRO A 832 -39.15 7.99 -24.75
N ALA A 833 -38.32 8.97 -25.09
CA ALA A 833 -38.58 9.83 -26.22
C ALA A 833 -38.51 9.01 -27.52
N ALA A 834 -39.35 9.37 -28.49
CA ALA A 834 -39.26 8.80 -29.84
C ALA A 834 -37.86 9.05 -30.42
N GLY A 835 -37.34 8.12 -31.24
CA GLY A 835 -35.99 8.20 -31.80
C GLY A 835 -35.70 9.55 -32.48
N SER A 836 -36.66 10.06 -33.27
CA SER A 836 -36.58 11.37 -33.95
C SER A 836 -36.49 12.59 -33.02
N LEU A 837 -36.79 12.43 -31.73
CA LEU A 837 -36.74 13.50 -30.73
C LEU A 837 -35.45 13.45 -29.90
N THR A 838 -34.70 12.35 -29.94
CA THR A 838 -33.48 12.20 -29.13
C THR A 838 -32.39 13.21 -29.49
N GLU A 839 -32.33 13.65 -30.75
CA GLU A 839 -31.41 14.71 -31.20
C GLU A 839 -31.79 16.10 -30.66
N ARG A 840 -33.01 16.27 -30.15
CA ARG A 840 -33.50 17.52 -29.53
C ARG A 840 -33.30 17.55 -28.02
N ALA A 841 -32.56 16.59 -27.46
CA ALA A 841 -32.31 16.55 -26.03
C ALA A 841 -31.56 17.81 -25.56
N VAL A 842 -32.00 18.36 -24.43
CA VAL A 842 -31.36 19.52 -23.82
C VAL A 842 -29.97 19.16 -23.29
N SER A 843 -29.05 20.13 -23.29
CA SER A 843 -27.76 19.95 -22.62
C SER A 843 -27.92 20.05 -21.10
N VAL A 844 -27.31 19.09 -20.39
CA VAL A 844 -27.19 19.07 -18.92
C VAL A 844 -25.75 19.31 -18.46
N GLU A 845 -24.93 19.97 -19.29
CA GLU A 845 -23.52 20.23 -19.01
C GLU A 845 -23.32 21.08 -17.74
N GLY A 846 -22.26 20.80 -16.98
CA GLY A 846 -21.96 21.51 -15.73
C GLY A 846 -22.88 21.13 -14.56
N ASN A 847 -23.62 20.03 -14.68
CA ASN A 847 -24.42 19.47 -13.60
C ASN A 847 -23.52 18.79 -12.56
N LEU A 848 -23.70 19.14 -11.29
CA LEU A 848 -22.99 18.55 -10.16
C LEU A 848 -23.71 17.31 -9.59
N LEU A 849 -24.93 17.01 -10.07
CA LEU A 849 -25.64 15.80 -9.68
C LEU A 849 -25.03 14.56 -10.32
N ALA A 850 -25.08 13.48 -9.56
CA ALA A 850 -24.71 12.15 -9.96
C ALA A 850 -25.94 11.24 -9.98
N GLY A 851 -26.00 10.29 -10.91
CA GLY A 851 -27.15 9.40 -11.12
C GLY A 851 -26.83 7.93 -10.87
N THR A 852 -27.86 7.11 -10.65
CA THR A 852 -27.72 5.65 -10.60
C THR A 852 -28.98 4.94 -11.08
N TYR A 853 -28.83 3.80 -11.77
CA TYR A 853 -29.95 2.99 -12.25
C TYR A 853 -30.35 1.86 -11.30
N ALA A 854 -29.51 1.54 -10.30
CA ALA A 854 -29.78 0.55 -9.27
C ALA A 854 -29.62 1.19 -7.89
N SER A 855 -30.21 0.62 -6.83
CA SER A 855 -30.07 1.20 -5.49
C SER A 855 -28.60 1.35 -5.09
N LYS A 856 -28.25 2.44 -4.40
CA LYS A 856 -26.86 2.79 -4.08
C LYS A 856 -26.72 3.15 -2.61
N VAL A 857 -25.73 2.59 -1.92
CA VAL A 857 -25.39 3.00 -0.54
C VAL A 857 -24.49 4.22 -0.59
N LEU A 858 -24.98 5.35 -0.09
CA LEU A 858 -24.22 6.56 0.16
C LEU A 858 -23.56 6.46 1.54
N LYS A 859 -22.25 6.68 1.61
CA LYS A 859 -21.47 6.62 2.86
C LYS A 859 -21.41 7.98 3.57
N PRO A 860 -21.18 7.99 4.91
CA PRO A 860 -21.04 9.21 5.68
C PRO A 860 -19.98 10.16 5.12
N GLY A 861 -20.35 11.43 4.95
CA GLY A 861 -19.42 12.49 4.59
C GLY A 861 -19.03 12.60 3.12
N GLU A 862 -19.52 11.72 2.25
CA GLU A 862 -19.16 11.70 0.81
C GLU A 862 -20.26 12.30 -0.09
N ALA A 863 -21.48 12.43 0.41
CA ALA A 863 -22.64 12.78 -0.41
C ALA A 863 -23.75 13.51 0.36
N PHE A 864 -24.64 14.12 -0.42
CA PHE A 864 -25.88 14.74 0.01
C PHE A 864 -27.07 14.17 -0.74
N TYR A 865 -28.20 14.04 -0.06
CA TYR A 865 -29.47 13.58 -0.65
C TYR A 865 -30.56 14.63 -0.45
N LEU A 866 -31.48 14.73 -1.41
CA LEU A 866 -32.62 15.62 -1.30
C LEU A 866 -33.63 15.09 -0.27
N SER A 867 -34.12 15.98 0.60
CA SER A 867 -35.13 15.66 1.61
C SER A 867 -36.43 15.13 1.00
N THR A 868 -37.02 14.12 1.63
CA THR A 868 -38.38 13.64 1.31
C THR A 868 -39.48 14.56 1.85
N SER A 869 -39.14 15.47 2.76
CA SER A 869 -40.08 16.35 3.47
C SER A 869 -39.82 17.86 3.26
N GLY A 870 -38.88 18.24 2.38
CA GLY A 870 -38.45 19.63 2.27
C GLY A 870 -37.60 19.94 1.03
N THR A 871 -36.97 21.11 1.05
CA THR A 871 -36.11 21.65 -0.02
C THR A 871 -34.64 21.70 0.39
N THR A 872 -34.22 20.74 1.22
CA THR A 872 -32.87 20.71 1.79
C THR A 872 -32.15 19.46 1.30
N PHE A 873 -30.91 19.64 0.85
CA PHE A 873 -29.94 18.58 0.68
C PHE A 873 -29.30 18.28 2.04
N PHE A 874 -29.56 17.09 2.55
CA PHE A 874 -29.01 16.63 3.82
C PHE A 874 -27.69 15.91 3.59
N ARG A 875 -26.70 16.24 4.42
CA ARG A 875 -25.44 15.50 4.47
C ARG A 875 -25.72 14.07 4.93
N VAL A 876 -25.09 13.10 4.29
CA VAL A 876 -25.12 11.72 4.75
C VAL A 876 -24.25 11.60 6.01
N THR A 877 -24.87 11.28 7.15
CA THR A 877 -24.19 11.12 8.45
C THR A 877 -24.06 9.66 8.90
N SER A 878 -24.84 8.77 8.31
CA SER A 878 -24.81 7.31 8.44
C SER A 878 -25.07 6.71 7.05
N ASN A 879 -24.63 5.47 6.80
CA ASN A 879 -24.93 4.78 5.54
C ASN A 879 -26.41 4.92 5.17
N ARG A 880 -26.68 5.39 3.95
CA ARG A 880 -28.05 5.62 3.45
C ARG A 880 -28.20 4.98 2.08
N THR A 881 -29.22 4.15 1.92
CA THR A 881 -29.57 3.61 0.61
C THR A 881 -30.40 4.64 -0.17
N LEU A 882 -29.87 5.08 -1.31
CA LEU A 882 -30.59 5.78 -2.36
C LEU A 882 -31.32 4.75 -3.23
N GLU A 883 -32.55 5.06 -3.62
CA GLU A 883 -33.32 4.17 -4.50
C GLU A 883 -32.76 4.16 -5.93
N ALA A 884 -33.10 3.11 -6.69
CA ALA A 884 -32.81 3.02 -8.11
C ALA A 884 -33.42 4.20 -8.89
N PHE A 885 -32.79 4.54 -10.02
CA PHE A 885 -33.23 5.61 -10.94
C PHE A 885 -33.28 7.02 -10.31
N SER A 886 -32.45 7.24 -9.29
CA SER A 886 -32.39 8.49 -8.53
C SER A 886 -31.04 9.18 -8.70
N CYS A 887 -30.96 10.43 -8.24
CA CYS A 887 -29.72 11.21 -8.24
C CYS A 887 -29.36 11.71 -6.83
N TRP A 888 -28.09 12.04 -6.64
CA TRP A 888 -27.56 12.65 -5.42
C TRP A 888 -26.52 13.72 -5.77
N LEU A 889 -26.08 14.46 -4.76
CA LEU A 889 -25.01 15.45 -4.90
C LEU A 889 -23.73 14.92 -4.23
N PRO A 890 -22.70 14.51 -4.99
CA PRO A 890 -21.39 14.17 -4.44
C PRO A 890 -20.73 15.43 -3.88
N CYS A 891 -20.46 15.47 -2.58
CA CYS A 891 -19.88 16.64 -1.94
C CYS A 891 -19.43 16.31 -0.50
N SER A 892 -18.27 16.84 -0.10
CA SER A 892 -17.67 16.59 1.22
C SER A 892 -17.89 17.71 2.25
N LEU A 893 -18.81 18.63 1.96
CA LEU A 893 -19.15 19.72 2.89
C LEU A 893 -19.73 19.19 4.20
N THR A 894 -19.55 19.96 5.28
CA THR A 894 -19.87 19.52 6.65
C THR A 894 -21.27 19.92 7.12
N ARG A 895 -22.01 20.71 6.33
CA ARG A 895 -23.32 21.28 6.69
C ARG A 895 -24.35 20.97 5.62
N ASN A 896 -25.62 20.82 6.02
CA ASN A 896 -26.76 20.68 5.10
C ASN A 896 -26.87 21.91 4.17
N LEU A 897 -27.40 21.69 2.97
CA LEU A 897 -27.48 22.71 1.93
C LEU A 897 -28.95 23.03 1.61
N GLY A 898 -29.31 24.32 1.65
CA GLY A 898 -30.61 24.79 1.17
C GLY A 898 -30.65 24.84 -0.36
N ILE A 899 -31.85 24.89 -0.95
CA ILE A 899 -32.03 25.11 -2.38
C ILE A 899 -32.29 26.60 -2.66
N GLU A 900 -31.58 27.13 -3.66
CA GLU A 900 -31.91 28.38 -4.36
C GLU A 900 -32.19 28.05 -5.83
N THR A 901 -33.18 28.69 -6.44
CA THR A 901 -33.58 28.44 -7.85
C THR A 901 -33.34 29.67 -8.70
N THR A 902 -32.72 29.51 -9.86
CA THR A 902 -32.65 30.58 -10.88
C THR A 902 -33.88 30.54 -11.78
N THR A 903 -34.26 31.70 -12.34
CA THR A 903 -35.47 31.85 -13.17
C THR A 903 -35.21 31.76 -14.68
N ALA A 904 -33.94 31.79 -15.11
CA ALA A 904 -33.58 31.78 -16.53
C ALA A 904 -33.27 30.35 -16.99
N LEU A 905 -33.99 29.88 -18.01
CA LEU A 905 -33.61 28.69 -18.77
C LEU A 905 -32.26 28.94 -19.44
N ARG A 906 -31.41 27.91 -19.51
CA ARG A 906 -30.25 27.97 -20.39
C ARG A 906 -30.74 28.23 -21.81
N PRO A 907 -30.15 29.18 -22.56
CA PRO A 907 -30.36 29.23 -24.00
C PRO A 907 -30.05 27.83 -24.54
N ILE A 908 -30.91 27.30 -25.40
CA ILE A 908 -30.57 26.13 -26.22
C ILE A 908 -29.33 26.56 -27.01
N GLN A 909 -28.14 26.19 -26.54
CA GLN A 909 -27.01 26.13 -27.43
C GLN A 909 -27.37 24.99 -28.37
N ASP A 910 -27.59 25.33 -29.64
CA ASP A 910 -27.58 24.33 -30.70
C ASP A 910 -26.43 23.38 -30.37
N VAL A 911 -26.76 22.10 -30.21
CA VAL A 911 -25.76 21.06 -30.03
C VAL A 911 -24.84 21.19 -31.24
N LYS A 912 -23.71 21.87 -31.06
CA LYS A 912 -22.68 21.89 -32.08
C LYS A 912 -22.22 20.44 -32.18
N PRO A 913 -22.29 19.81 -33.36
CA PRO A 913 -21.73 18.49 -33.53
C PRO A 913 -20.29 18.52 -33.00
N GLN A 914 -19.99 17.60 -32.10
CA GLN A 914 -18.69 17.43 -31.47
C GLN A 914 -17.62 17.37 -32.59
N SER A 915 -16.76 18.39 -32.66
CA SER A 915 -15.58 18.48 -33.53
C SER A 915 -14.51 17.49 -33.04
N ASP A 916 -13.71 16.76 -33.83
CA ASP A 916 -13.07 16.99 -35.13
C ASP A 916 -12.73 15.63 -35.79
N ALA A 917 -12.75 15.50 -37.13
CA ALA A 917 -11.83 14.62 -37.90
C ALA A 917 -12.04 14.53 -39.44
N ASN A 918 -13.02 15.21 -40.05
CA ASN A 918 -13.27 15.07 -41.49
C ASN A 918 -13.16 16.40 -42.24
N ARG A 919 -12.19 16.47 -43.16
CA ARG A 919 -11.98 17.61 -44.06
C ARG A 919 -12.36 17.19 -45.47
N TYR A 920 -13.07 18.02 -46.21
CA TYR A 920 -13.50 17.68 -47.57
C TYR A 920 -13.05 18.75 -48.56
N ASN A 921 -12.63 18.38 -49.77
CA ASN A 921 -12.42 19.36 -50.82
C ASN A 921 -13.77 19.88 -51.38
N LEU A 922 -13.73 20.88 -52.25
CA LEU A 922 -14.94 21.49 -52.83
C LEU A 922 -15.79 20.52 -53.69
N SER A 923 -15.21 19.38 -54.09
CA SER A 923 -15.91 18.30 -54.79
C SER A 923 -16.49 17.25 -53.83
N GLY A 924 -16.43 17.48 -52.51
CA GLY A 924 -16.98 16.62 -51.47
C GLY A 924 -16.13 15.40 -51.13
N GLN A 925 -14.88 15.32 -51.59
CA GLN A 925 -13.99 14.20 -51.29
C GLN A 925 -13.25 14.44 -49.98
N ARG A 926 -13.20 13.42 -49.10
CA ARG A 926 -12.45 13.51 -47.84
C ARG A 926 -10.95 13.62 -48.12
N VAL A 927 -10.28 14.55 -47.46
CA VAL A 927 -8.87 14.86 -47.66
C VAL A 927 -8.13 14.91 -46.32
N GLY A 928 -6.86 14.52 -46.35
CA GLY A 928 -5.98 14.56 -45.18
C GLY A 928 -5.24 15.90 -45.03
N ASP A 929 -4.42 15.97 -43.99
CA ASP A 929 -3.73 17.20 -43.53
C ASP A 929 -2.69 17.76 -44.50
N ARG A 930 -2.33 17.02 -45.54
CA ARG A 930 -1.36 17.43 -46.57
C ARG A 930 -2.02 17.90 -47.87
N TYR A 931 -3.34 18.03 -47.90
CA TYR A 931 -4.05 18.55 -49.07
C TYR A 931 -3.91 20.07 -49.16
N HIS A 932 -3.50 20.58 -50.33
CA HIS A 932 -3.35 22.01 -50.59
C HIS A 932 -4.52 22.51 -51.45
N GLY A 933 -5.39 23.32 -50.85
CA GLY A 933 -6.60 23.79 -51.49
C GLY A 933 -7.70 24.19 -50.51
N VAL A 934 -8.85 24.64 -51.03
CA VAL A 934 -9.98 25.01 -50.18
C VAL A 934 -10.66 23.74 -49.65
N VAL A 935 -10.68 23.60 -48.33
CA VAL A 935 -11.36 22.51 -47.61
C VAL A 935 -12.58 23.03 -46.88
N ILE A 936 -13.61 22.20 -46.79
CA ILE A 936 -14.83 22.40 -46.00
C ILE A 936 -14.66 21.61 -44.71
N THR A 937 -14.66 22.34 -43.59
CA THR A 937 -14.60 21.79 -42.22
C THR A 937 -15.63 22.54 -41.39
N ASN A 938 -16.49 21.82 -40.66
CA ASN A 938 -17.59 22.39 -39.86
C ASN A 938 -18.37 23.44 -40.66
N GLU A 939 -18.72 23.09 -41.91
CA GLU A 939 -19.51 23.89 -42.87
C GLU A 939 -18.88 25.22 -43.31
N LYS A 940 -17.59 25.44 -43.02
CA LYS A 940 -16.86 26.64 -43.42
C LYS A 940 -15.75 26.29 -44.41
N LYS A 941 -15.64 27.10 -45.46
CA LYS A 941 -14.53 27.04 -46.42
C LYS A 941 -13.28 27.65 -45.77
N LYS A 942 -12.20 26.88 -45.73
CA LYS A 942 -10.87 27.33 -45.27
C LYS A 942 -9.84 26.96 -46.32
N LEU A 943 -8.82 27.80 -46.50
CA LEU A 943 -7.67 27.46 -47.33
C LEU A 943 -6.68 26.64 -46.48
N GLN A 944 -6.32 25.44 -46.95
CA GLN A 944 -5.34 24.56 -46.33
C GLN A 944 -4.09 24.47 -47.20
#